data_AF-A0A423XD12-F1
#
_entry.id   AF-A0A423XD12-F1
#
_cell.length_a   1.000
_cell.length_b   1.000
_cell.length_c   1.000
_cell.angle_alpha   90.00
_cell.angle_beta   90.00
_cell.angle_gamma   90.00
#
_symmetry.space_group_name_H-M   'P 1'
#
loop_
_entity.id
_entity.type
_entity.pdbx_description
1 polymer ?
#
loop_
_entity_poly.entity_id
_entity_poly.type
_entity_poly.pdbx_seq_one_letter_code
_entity_poly.pdbx_strand_id
1 'polypeptide(L)'
;MLPILFLSLVATGALAASAYTPETAACPSNALVRSASSISDSEATWTTSRKAVADAALKAWLATALPSVDTSSLPTLALSISGGGFRSLLTGAGFIQALDGRDSNLSTAGLYQALTYHAGLSGGAWLLSAIAAENWPTISSLRDDVWEAQLAGGVLNSSSSTTVSDYYQIAADIVAKGSAGYPVSLTDPWGRILSYQIMAESEGAVGVTLSDIASLSNFTSYNAPFPIITASKINYTNGECAPAVDEALYEFNPYEFGSWSDDISAFVQTKYLGSNITAGSAEECVTGFDKIDWVLGTSSMLLNEYICNASLGVDVVDLFPSALVDAVERFTSADEYGYALVPNPFKGFNSSTATETSTISDLDNLYIVDGGESNHNVPILPLLEPTRNVSVLIINDNSSDDDEGFPDGISLVLAYEAAQTGRLTGRFPTVPAAGDFSTSQAQFFGCDEADAVTVIYLPNSDWTYASNTETLQLTYTSDETDAMILNGNQIAAQGGDENWGACLACGIMLKEVGEADLPMEQYALRQEHLRNLVESVNEGWNDSIPLAGTHPQPDYSVGFGREAFTESQRTKLLPFIGDFLFGDQSFFMATFHMYFPFLTCEVKCGTAGLEIADRQNAHSMTIAVRAVTELFLAVKRGDEVNRQILAFSFTHDHESVRIYGHYPVIDEQDTKYFRHTIHRFDFTALEGRDKWTAYRVTKNIYDEWLPGHFEKICSAIDQLPSELDFDVPALSEATGLSQDLGNLLQSGAGSTSAPNEQDHQSSNGVEDEATPDSSFTKTGVVKRSSKEEKGLSSS
;
A
#
# COMPACT_ATOMS: atom_id res chain seq x y z
N MET A 1 12.89 -49.80 -33.63
CA MET A 1 11.65 -50.21 -34.31
C MET A 1 10.93 -51.26 -33.47
N LEU A 2 10.15 -50.81 -32.47
CA LEU A 2 9.06 -51.60 -31.89
C LEU A 2 7.86 -50.74 -31.36
N PRO A 3 7.49 -49.58 -31.96
CA PRO A 3 6.21 -48.95 -31.66
C PRO A 3 5.05 -49.65 -32.40
N ILE A 4 3.82 -49.15 -32.20
CA ILE A 4 2.55 -49.47 -32.89
C ILE A 4 1.68 -50.58 -32.25
N LEU A 5 2.20 -51.67 -31.67
CA LEU A 5 1.35 -52.83 -31.33
C LEU A 5 0.58 -52.82 -29.98
N PHE A 6 0.48 -51.67 -29.29
CA PHE A 6 -0.30 -51.56 -28.03
C PHE A 6 -1.32 -50.42 -27.97
N LEU A 7 -1.45 -49.59 -29.02
CA LEU A 7 -2.55 -48.60 -29.10
C LEU A 7 -3.90 -49.24 -29.53
N SER A 8 -3.91 -50.51 -29.94
CA SER A 8 -5.10 -51.21 -30.45
C SER A 8 -5.87 -51.98 -29.37
N LEU A 9 -5.75 -51.60 -28.09
CA LEU A 9 -6.47 -52.23 -26.99
C LEU A 9 -7.12 -51.26 -25.98
N VAL A 10 -7.54 -50.07 -26.44
CA VAL A 10 -8.70 -49.40 -25.82
C VAL A 10 -9.93 -50.22 -26.18
N ALA A 11 -10.18 -51.27 -25.40
CA ALA A 11 -11.40 -52.03 -25.49
C ALA A 11 -12.59 -51.12 -25.16
N THR A 12 -13.75 -51.41 -25.74
CA THR A 12 -15.04 -50.77 -25.43
C THR A 12 -15.57 -51.19 -24.06
N GLY A 13 -14.78 -51.00 -23.01
CA GLY A 13 -15.31 -50.69 -21.69
C GLY A 13 -15.74 -49.22 -21.69
N ALA A 14 -16.72 -48.87 -20.87
CA ALA A 14 -16.95 -47.47 -20.58
C ALA A 14 -15.63 -46.87 -20.05
N LEU A 15 -15.15 -45.80 -20.68
CA LEU A 15 -14.25 -44.87 -19.99
C LEU A 15 -14.94 -44.55 -18.66
N ALA A 16 -14.22 -44.67 -17.55
CA ALA A 16 -14.69 -44.05 -16.32
C ALA A 16 -14.92 -42.57 -16.66
N ALA A 17 -16.10 -42.03 -16.32
CA ALA A 17 -16.41 -40.65 -16.65
C ALA A 17 -15.33 -39.76 -16.03
N SER A 18 -14.54 -39.09 -16.87
CA SER A 18 -13.54 -38.14 -16.38
C SER A 18 -14.31 -37.00 -15.72
N ALA A 19 -13.89 -36.62 -14.52
CA ALA A 19 -14.50 -35.51 -13.79
C ALA A 19 -14.40 -34.18 -14.57
N TYR A 20 -13.51 -34.08 -15.56
CA TYR A 20 -13.37 -32.93 -16.46
C TYR A 20 -14.46 -32.86 -17.54
N THR A 21 -15.21 -33.94 -17.78
CA THR A 21 -16.21 -33.99 -18.85
C THR A 21 -17.49 -33.27 -18.42
N PRO A 22 -17.99 -32.26 -19.17
CA PRO A 22 -19.25 -31.61 -18.86
C PRO A 22 -20.45 -32.57 -19.00
N GLU A 23 -21.43 -32.45 -18.10
CA GLU A 23 -22.58 -33.36 -18.01
C GLU A 23 -23.90 -32.66 -18.36
N THR A 24 -24.86 -33.38 -18.94
CA THR A 24 -26.20 -32.82 -19.20
C THR A 24 -27.05 -32.76 -17.94
N ALA A 25 -27.82 -31.67 -17.82
CA ALA A 25 -28.61 -31.32 -16.66
C ALA A 25 -29.94 -30.68 -17.07
N ALA A 26 -30.92 -30.74 -16.16
CA ALA A 26 -32.18 -30.03 -16.36
C ALA A 26 -31.99 -28.51 -16.25
N CYS A 27 -32.46 -27.77 -17.25
CA CYS A 27 -32.44 -26.31 -17.21
C CYS A 27 -33.32 -25.73 -16.10
N PRO A 28 -32.96 -24.56 -15.54
CA PRO A 28 -33.83 -23.79 -14.66
C PRO A 28 -35.06 -23.27 -15.42
N SER A 29 -36.11 -22.88 -14.69
CA SER A 29 -37.34 -22.31 -15.29
C SER A 29 -37.20 -20.88 -15.80
N ASN A 30 -36.08 -20.22 -15.48
CA ASN A 30 -35.81 -18.83 -15.79
C ASN A 30 -34.85 -18.75 -17.00
N ALA A 31 -34.81 -17.60 -17.68
CA ALA A 31 -33.84 -17.37 -18.75
C ALA A 31 -32.40 -17.59 -18.25
N LEU A 32 -31.56 -18.17 -19.11
CA LEU A 32 -30.15 -18.43 -18.80
C LEU A 32 -29.30 -17.18 -18.95
N VAL A 33 -29.71 -16.27 -19.85
CA VAL A 33 -29.02 -15.05 -20.22
C VAL A 33 -29.84 -13.83 -19.83
N ARG A 34 -29.16 -12.80 -19.31
CA ARG A 34 -29.71 -11.48 -18.96
C ARG A 34 -28.92 -10.36 -19.65
N SER A 35 -29.54 -9.19 -19.76
CA SER A 35 -28.83 -7.95 -20.14
C SER A 35 -27.96 -7.40 -19.01
N ALA A 36 -26.88 -6.71 -19.38
CA ALA A 36 -25.91 -6.05 -18.49
C ALA A 36 -26.40 -4.71 -17.92
N SER A 37 -27.65 -4.64 -17.45
CA SER A 37 -28.24 -3.43 -16.85
C SER A 37 -27.80 -3.18 -15.40
N SER A 38 -27.39 -4.22 -14.69
CA SER A 38 -26.87 -4.21 -13.31
C SER A 38 -26.09 -5.49 -13.07
N ILE A 39 -25.48 -5.67 -11.88
CA ILE A 39 -25.11 -7.00 -11.36
C ILE A 39 -26.34 -7.92 -11.22
N SER A 40 -26.13 -9.23 -11.15
CA SER A 40 -27.22 -10.20 -10.92
C SER A 40 -27.82 -10.10 -9.53
N ASP A 41 -29.08 -10.57 -9.39
CA ASP A 41 -29.76 -10.69 -8.08
C ASP A 41 -28.95 -11.54 -7.09
N SER A 42 -28.23 -12.56 -7.58
CA SER A 42 -27.36 -13.42 -6.76
C SER A 42 -26.16 -12.65 -6.22
N GLU A 43 -25.44 -11.91 -7.07
CA GLU A 43 -24.33 -11.06 -6.67
C GLU A 43 -24.81 -9.95 -5.72
N ALA A 44 -25.91 -9.27 -6.03
CA ALA A 44 -26.48 -8.21 -5.18
C ALA A 44 -26.89 -8.73 -3.78
N THR A 45 -27.51 -9.90 -3.71
CA THR A 45 -27.92 -10.53 -2.44
C THR A 45 -26.71 -10.96 -1.62
N TRP A 46 -25.70 -11.54 -2.26
CA TRP A 46 -24.48 -11.99 -1.60
C TRP A 46 -23.63 -10.82 -1.11
N THR A 47 -23.40 -9.80 -1.95
CA THR A 47 -22.58 -8.62 -1.63
C THR A 47 -23.19 -7.77 -0.52
N THR A 48 -24.52 -7.65 -0.47
CA THR A 48 -25.25 -7.05 0.67
C THR A 48 -24.91 -7.73 1.99
N SER A 49 -24.77 -9.06 1.98
CA SER A 49 -24.45 -9.86 3.17
C SER A 49 -22.96 -9.80 3.51
N ARG A 50 -22.07 -9.84 2.49
CA ARG A 50 -20.63 -9.64 2.64
C ARG A 50 -20.27 -8.27 3.19
N LYS A 51 -20.95 -7.19 2.77
CA LYS A 51 -20.67 -5.83 3.25
C LYS A 51 -20.72 -5.74 4.78
N ALA A 52 -21.66 -6.43 5.43
CA ALA A 52 -21.73 -6.48 6.90
C ALA A 52 -20.53 -7.18 7.57
N VAL A 53 -19.95 -8.20 6.93
CA VAL A 53 -18.74 -8.89 7.41
C VAL A 53 -17.49 -8.06 7.13
N ALA A 54 -17.39 -7.50 5.92
CA ALA A 54 -16.33 -6.60 5.49
C ALA A 54 -16.24 -5.34 6.38
N ASP A 55 -17.38 -4.73 6.72
CA ASP A 55 -17.45 -3.56 7.59
C ASP A 55 -17.04 -3.88 9.03
N ALA A 56 -17.40 -5.06 9.54
CA ALA A 56 -16.95 -5.52 10.84
C ALA A 56 -15.42 -5.73 10.89
N ALA A 57 -14.84 -6.29 9.82
CA ALA A 57 -13.39 -6.46 9.69
C ALA A 57 -12.67 -5.11 9.53
N LEU A 58 -13.16 -4.23 8.65
CA LEU A 58 -12.58 -2.90 8.43
C LEU A 58 -12.59 -2.07 9.72
N LYS A 59 -13.71 -2.07 10.45
CA LYS A 59 -13.82 -1.40 11.75
C LYS A 59 -12.83 -1.96 12.79
N ALA A 60 -12.60 -3.27 12.80
CA ALA A 60 -11.64 -3.90 13.70
C ALA A 60 -10.18 -3.51 13.36
N TRP A 61 -9.84 -3.44 12.07
CA TRP A 61 -8.53 -2.98 11.61
C TRP A 61 -8.32 -1.48 11.88
N LEU A 62 -9.29 -0.63 11.54
CA LEU A 62 -9.26 0.81 11.80
C LEU A 62 -9.15 1.15 13.30
N ALA A 63 -9.73 0.34 14.19
CA ALA A 63 -9.57 0.51 15.64
C ALA A 63 -8.10 0.38 16.12
N THR A 64 -7.21 -0.17 15.29
CA THR A 64 -5.75 -0.22 15.51
C THR A 64 -5.00 0.76 14.61
N ALA A 65 -5.30 0.77 13.31
CA ALA A 65 -4.60 1.57 12.31
C ALA A 65 -4.92 3.07 12.37
N LEU A 66 -6.14 3.45 12.77
CA LEU A 66 -6.56 4.85 12.89
C LEU A 66 -7.65 5.00 13.99
N PRO A 67 -7.30 4.82 15.28
CA PRO A 67 -8.27 4.53 16.36
C PRO A 67 -9.33 5.62 16.66
N SER A 68 -9.19 6.81 16.08
CA SER A 68 -10.08 7.97 16.29
C SER A 68 -11.00 8.29 15.10
N VAL A 69 -10.90 7.56 13.99
CA VAL A 69 -11.73 7.80 12.79
C VAL A 69 -13.19 7.46 13.05
N ASP A 70 -14.12 8.23 12.48
CA ASP A 70 -15.53 7.82 12.48
C ASP A 70 -15.70 6.57 11.61
N THR A 71 -16.48 5.62 12.12
CA THR A 71 -16.81 4.34 11.49
C THR A 71 -18.33 4.13 11.48
N SER A 72 -19.07 5.23 11.38
CA SER A 72 -20.53 5.27 11.19
C SER A 72 -20.93 4.97 9.74
N SER A 73 -20.11 5.39 8.78
CA SER A 73 -20.07 4.93 7.39
C SER A 73 -18.73 4.24 7.13
N LEU A 74 -18.71 3.29 6.20
CA LEU A 74 -17.50 2.55 5.82
C LEU A 74 -17.53 2.26 4.29
N PRO A 75 -16.39 2.43 3.60
CA PRO A 75 -16.33 2.30 2.15
C PRO A 75 -16.40 0.84 1.70
N THR A 76 -16.87 0.60 0.48
CA THR A 76 -16.71 -0.71 -0.16
C THR A 76 -15.30 -0.82 -0.73
N LEU A 77 -14.51 -1.76 -0.21
CA LEU A 77 -13.15 -2.04 -0.69
C LEU A 77 -13.15 -3.13 -1.77
N ALA A 78 -12.30 -2.96 -2.78
CA ALA A 78 -11.97 -3.99 -3.76
C ALA A 78 -10.45 -4.14 -3.93
N LEU A 79 -9.99 -5.35 -4.25
CA LEU A 79 -8.62 -5.65 -4.63
C LEU A 79 -8.56 -6.06 -6.11
N SER A 80 -7.53 -5.62 -6.82
CA SER A 80 -7.20 -6.05 -8.17
C SER A 80 -5.74 -6.51 -8.24
N ILE A 81 -5.50 -7.70 -8.77
CA ILE A 81 -4.17 -8.26 -9.01
C ILE A 81 -3.99 -8.52 -10.51
N SER A 82 -2.89 -8.01 -11.08
CA SER A 82 -2.63 -8.03 -12.53
C SER A 82 -2.33 -9.43 -13.10
N GLY A 83 -2.24 -9.51 -14.43
CA GLY A 83 -1.52 -10.58 -15.12
C GLY A 83 0.00 -10.51 -14.92
N GLY A 84 0.71 -11.51 -15.46
CA GLY A 84 2.17 -11.66 -15.29
C GLY A 84 2.62 -13.03 -14.78
N GLY A 85 1.94 -14.12 -15.13
CA GLY A 85 2.35 -15.49 -14.79
C GLY A 85 2.64 -15.75 -13.31
N PHE A 86 3.66 -16.57 -13.02
CA PHE A 86 4.03 -16.88 -11.63
C PHE A 86 4.62 -15.69 -10.86
N ARG A 87 5.18 -14.68 -11.55
CA ARG A 87 5.56 -13.41 -10.93
C ARG A 87 4.37 -12.78 -10.23
N SER A 88 3.25 -12.61 -10.95
CA SER A 88 2.02 -12.06 -10.36
C SER A 88 1.40 -12.99 -9.32
N LEU A 89 1.42 -14.31 -9.52
CA LEU A 89 0.92 -15.25 -8.51
C LEU A 89 1.69 -15.13 -7.20
N LEU A 90 3.03 -15.15 -7.22
CA LEU A 90 3.86 -15.20 -6.00
C LEU A 90 3.97 -13.84 -5.32
N THR A 91 4.15 -12.75 -6.07
CA THR A 91 4.12 -11.40 -5.48
C THR A 91 2.71 -11.07 -4.97
N GLY A 92 1.67 -11.37 -5.74
CA GLY A 92 0.27 -11.20 -5.32
C GLY A 92 -0.10 -12.07 -4.12
N ALA A 93 0.46 -13.27 -4.00
CA ALA A 93 0.30 -14.13 -2.82
C ALA A 93 0.92 -13.47 -1.58
N GLY A 94 2.15 -12.95 -1.69
CA GLY A 94 2.77 -12.16 -0.63
C GLY A 94 1.95 -10.91 -0.25
N PHE A 95 1.37 -10.26 -1.24
CA PHE A 95 0.49 -9.10 -1.03
C PHE A 95 -0.77 -9.50 -0.23
N ILE A 96 -1.46 -10.57 -0.63
CA ILE A 96 -2.60 -11.12 0.11
C ILE A 96 -2.20 -11.57 1.52
N GLN A 97 -1.06 -12.24 1.67
CA GLN A 97 -0.55 -12.70 2.96
C GLN A 97 -0.43 -11.53 3.93
N ALA A 98 0.23 -10.44 3.53
CA ALA A 98 0.36 -9.25 4.37
C ALA A 98 -0.99 -8.67 4.81
N LEU A 99 -2.00 -8.65 3.92
CA LEU A 99 -3.34 -8.18 4.21
C LEU A 99 -4.20 -9.16 5.04
N ASP A 100 -3.86 -10.44 5.11
CA ASP A 100 -4.69 -11.46 5.75
C ASP A 100 -4.40 -11.57 7.26
N GLY A 101 -5.37 -11.17 8.09
CA GLY A 101 -5.26 -11.25 9.56
C GLY A 101 -5.18 -12.69 10.12
N ARG A 102 -5.29 -13.72 9.26
CA ARG A 102 -5.06 -15.13 9.60
C ARG A 102 -3.62 -15.57 9.38
N ASP A 103 -2.85 -14.84 8.58
CA ASP A 103 -1.54 -15.26 8.05
C ASP A 103 -0.42 -14.21 8.25
N SER A 104 -0.76 -13.01 8.72
CA SER A 104 0.15 -11.89 8.93
C SER A 104 -0.10 -11.15 10.25
N ASN A 105 0.93 -10.45 10.74
CA ASN A 105 0.89 -9.51 11.85
C ASN A 105 1.39 -8.10 11.46
N LEU A 106 1.52 -7.83 10.16
CA LEU A 106 1.94 -6.54 9.62
C LEU A 106 0.86 -5.46 9.82
N SER A 107 1.21 -4.19 9.63
CA SER A 107 0.31 -3.04 9.84
C SER A 107 -0.96 -3.07 8.97
N THR A 108 -0.94 -3.85 7.88
CA THR A 108 -2.05 -4.07 6.93
C THR A 108 -2.89 -5.33 7.22
N ALA A 109 -2.50 -6.15 8.20
CA ALA A 109 -3.14 -7.44 8.47
C ALA A 109 -4.58 -7.27 8.99
N GLY A 110 -5.53 -7.93 8.31
CA GLY A 110 -6.97 -7.82 8.54
C GLY A 110 -7.72 -7.12 7.39
N LEU A 111 -7.02 -6.42 6.50
CA LEU A 111 -7.63 -5.78 5.32
C LEU A 111 -8.20 -6.78 4.31
N TYR A 112 -7.65 -7.99 4.18
CA TYR A 112 -8.21 -8.99 3.26
C TYR A 112 -9.64 -9.39 3.67
N GLN A 113 -9.91 -9.47 4.98
CA GLN A 113 -11.25 -9.70 5.51
C GLN A 113 -12.20 -8.50 5.28
N ALA A 114 -11.67 -7.29 5.06
CA ALA A 114 -12.43 -6.09 4.73
C ALA A 114 -12.76 -5.91 3.23
N LEU A 115 -12.21 -6.74 2.33
CA LEU A 115 -12.48 -6.66 0.89
C LEU A 115 -13.89 -7.18 0.55
N THR A 116 -14.65 -6.45 -0.26
CA THR A 116 -15.92 -6.95 -0.81
C THR A 116 -15.71 -7.72 -2.11
N TYR A 117 -14.80 -7.25 -2.97
CA TYR A 117 -14.45 -7.89 -4.25
C TYR A 117 -12.94 -8.14 -4.34
N HIS A 118 -12.57 -9.17 -5.10
CA HIS A 118 -11.19 -9.44 -5.51
C HIS A 118 -11.21 -9.85 -6.98
N ALA A 119 -10.58 -9.05 -7.84
CA ALA A 119 -10.42 -9.33 -9.26
C ALA A 119 -8.99 -9.82 -9.57
N GLY A 120 -8.87 -10.81 -10.44
CA GLY A 120 -7.60 -11.33 -10.93
C GLY A 120 -7.62 -11.58 -12.44
N LEU A 121 -6.47 -11.39 -13.07
CA LEU A 121 -6.25 -11.67 -14.49
C LEU A 121 -4.99 -12.52 -14.65
N SER A 122 -4.97 -13.47 -15.58
CA SER A 122 -3.79 -14.28 -15.92
C SER A 122 -3.08 -14.83 -14.67
N GLY A 123 -1.83 -14.45 -14.38
CA GLY A 123 -1.15 -14.82 -13.13
C GLY A 123 -1.91 -14.50 -11.83
N GLY A 124 -2.58 -13.35 -11.76
CA GLY A 124 -3.48 -13.00 -10.65
C GLY A 124 -4.77 -13.84 -10.64
N ALA A 125 -5.25 -14.29 -11.79
CA ALA A 125 -6.37 -15.24 -11.87
C ALA A 125 -5.96 -16.65 -11.43
N TRP A 126 -4.71 -17.06 -11.64
CA TRP A 126 -4.18 -18.32 -11.10
C TRP A 126 -4.21 -18.30 -9.57
N LEU A 127 -3.70 -17.22 -8.96
CA LEU A 127 -3.73 -17.00 -7.51
C LEU A 127 -5.17 -17.02 -6.97
N LEU A 128 -6.07 -16.23 -7.57
CA LEU A 128 -7.47 -16.16 -7.16
C LEU A 128 -8.18 -17.51 -7.29
N SER A 129 -7.88 -18.27 -8.34
CA SER A 129 -8.42 -19.61 -8.54
C SER A 129 -7.91 -20.60 -7.49
N ALA A 130 -6.60 -20.57 -7.18
CA ALA A 130 -5.98 -21.43 -6.18
C ALA A 130 -6.61 -21.24 -4.78
N ILE A 131 -6.78 -19.98 -4.35
CA ILE A 131 -7.42 -19.72 -3.06
C ILE A 131 -8.93 -19.98 -3.09
N ALA A 132 -9.64 -19.76 -4.21
CA ALA A 132 -11.09 -19.92 -4.27
C ALA A 132 -11.53 -21.39 -4.37
N ALA A 133 -10.82 -22.22 -5.15
CA ALA A 133 -11.08 -23.65 -5.27
C ALA A 133 -10.97 -24.35 -3.90
N GLU A 134 -9.89 -24.06 -3.18
CA GLU A 134 -9.54 -24.67 -1.88
C GLU A 134 -10.30 -24.03 -0.69
N ASN A 135 -11.40 -23.30 -0.94
CA ASN A 135 -12.25 -22.69 0.08
C ASN A 135 -11.50 -21.68 0.98
N TRP A 136 -10.65 -20.84 0.39
CA TRP A 136 -9.82 -19.80 1.03
C TRP A 136 -8.91 -20.31 2.17
N PRO A 137 -7.88 -21.11 1.85
CA PRO A 137 -6.77 -21.38 2.77
C PRO A 137 -5.98 -20.09 3.07
N THR A 138 -4.93 -20.19 3.88
CA THR A 138 -3.92 -19.12 4.00
C THR A 138 -2.84 -19.30 2.94
N ILE A 139 -2.10 -18.22 2.64
CA ILE A 139 -1.02 -18.26 1.66
C ILE A 139 0.12 -19.15 2.15
N SER A 140 0.45 -19.11 3.45
CA SER A 140 1.44 -20.02 4.04
C SER A 140 1.10 -21.49 3.79
N SER A 141 -0.17 -21.90 3.91
CA SER A 141 -0.54 -23.32 3.67
C SER A 141 -0.38 -23.70 2.20
N LEU A 142 -0.83 -22.86 1.25
CA LEU A 142 -0.62 -23.16 -0.17
C LEU A 142 0.87 -23.17 -0.55
N ARG A 143 1.68 -22.28 0.03
CA ARG A 143 3.13 -22.27 -0.16
C ARG A 143 3.78 -23.57 0.35
N ASP A 144 3.58 -23.87 1.64
CA ASP A 144 4.24 -24.97 2.36
C ASP A 144 3.77 -26.35 1.87
N ASP A 145 2.46 -26.50 1.61
CA ASP A 145 1.85 -27.79 1.27
C ASP A 145 1.81 -28.07 -0.25
N VAL A 146 1.93 -27.04 -1.11
CA VAL A 146 1.81 -27.17 -2.58
C VAL A 146 2.97 -26.50 -3.32
N TRP A 147 3.08 -25.17 -3.27
CA TRP A 147 3.82 -24.42 -4.28
C TRP A 147 5.34 -24.64 -4.21
N GLU A 148 5.95 -24.70 -3.02
CA GLU A 148 7.39 -24.95 -2.89
C GLU A 148 7.84 -26.25 -3.58
N ALA A 149 7.03 -27.31 -3.45
CA ALA A 149 7.31 -28.60 -4.04
C ALA A 149 7.01 -28.64 -5.54
N GLN A 150 5.85 -28.10 -5.96
CA GLN A 150 5.39 -28.21 -7.34
C GLN A 150 6.10 -27.22 -8.27
N LEU A 151 6.40 -25.99 -7.83
CA LEU A 151 7.13 -25.02 -8.66
C LEU A 151 8.61 -25.40 -8.83
N ALA A 152 9.20 -26.12 -7.87
CA ALA A 152 10.59 -26.56 -7.96
C ALA A 152 10.82 -27.72 -8.94
N GLY A 153 9.78 -28.45 -9.34
CA GLY A 153 9.94 -29.58 -10.26
C GLY A 153 8.73 -30.50 -10.46
N GLY A 154 7.50 -29.98 -10.34
CA GLY A 154 6.25 -30.70 -10.55
C GLY A 154 5.93 -31.00 -12.02
N VAL A 155 4.67 -30.83 -12.44
CA VAL A 155 4.20 -31.24 -13.77
C VAL A 155 4.81 -30.41 -14.92
N LEU A 156 5.39 -29.25 -14.63
CA LEU A 156 6.15 -28.45 -15.60
C LEU A 156 7.61 -28.92 -15.79
N ASN A 157 8.09 -29.87 -14.98
CA ASN A 157 9.40 -30.51 -15.16
C ASN A 157 9.25 -31.93 -15.73
N SER A 158 9.41 -32.04 -17.05
CA SER A 158 9.24 -33.28 -17.82
C SER A 158 10.27 -34.39 -17.54
N SER A 159 11.22 -34.18 -16.62
CA SER A 159 12.25 -35.18 -16.26
C SER A 159 11.83 -36.19 -15.19
N SER A 160 10.70 -35.98 -14.49
CA SER A 160 10.16 -36.93 -13.51
C SER A 160 9.24 -37.99 -14.13
N SER A 161 9.23 -39.19 -13.56
CA SER A 161 8.31 -40.27 -13.96
C SER A 161 6.86 -40.07 -13.50
N THR A 162 6.62 -39.22 -12.50
CA THR A 162 5.24 -38.84 -12.09
C THR A 162 4.59 -37.98 -13.16
N THR A 163 5.28 -36.93 -13.60
CA THR A 163 4.89 -35.98 -14.64
C THR A 163 4.39 -36.65 -15.92
N VAL A 164 5.00 -37.78 -16.32
CA VAL A 164 4.55 -38.58 -17.49
C VAL A 164 3.17 -39.20 -17.27
N SER A 165 2.85 -39.68 -16.07
CA SER A 165 1.53 -40.22 -15.74
C SER A 165 0.47 -39.13 -15.74
N ASP A 166 0.81 -37.95 -15.21
CA ASP A 166 -0.08 -36.80 -15.14
C ASP A 166 -0.44 -36.31 -16.54
N TYR A 167 0.53 -36.21 -17.47
CA TYR A 167 0.25 -35.91 -18.87
C TYR A 167 -0.68 -36.93 -19.55
N TYR A 168 -0.61 -38.22 -19.22
CA TYR A 168 -1.56 -39.21 -19.76
C TYR A 168 -2.97 -39.04 -19.19
N GLN A 169 -3.10 -38.63 -17.92
CA GLN A 169 -4.41 -38.32 -17.33
C GLN A 169 -5.00 -37.05 -17.96
N ILE A 170 -4.22 -35.98 -18.11
CA ILE A 170 -4.62 -34.75 -18.79
C ILE A 170 -5.02 -35.02 -20.24
N ALA A 171 -4.26 -35.84 -20.98
CA ALA A 171 -4.64 -36.28 -22.32
C ALA A 171 -5.97 -37.06 -22.35
N ALA A 172 -6.24 -37.87 -21.32
CA ALA A 172 -7.50 -38.61 -21.21
C ALA A 172 -8.69 -37.69 -20.89
N ASP A 173 -8.50 -36.68 -20.03
CA ASP A 173 -9.50 -35.65 -19.71
C ASP A 173 -9.91 -34.85 -20.96
N ILE A 174 -8.94 -34.36 -21.73
CA ILE A 174 -9.16 -33.64 -23.01
C ILE A 174 -9.92 -34.52 -24.00
N VAL A 175 -9.50 -35.78 -24.15
CA VAL A 175 -10.15 -36.73 -25.06
C VAL A 175 -11.57 -37.06 -24.61
N ALA A 176 -11.84 -37.11 -23.31
CA ALA A 176 -13.17 -37.35 -22.78
C ALA A 176 -14.10 -36.16 -23.07
N LYS A 177 -13.66 -34.91 -22.80
CA LYS A 177 -14.40 -33.68 -23.11
C LYS A 177 -14.71 -33.55 -24.61
N GLY A 178 -13.70 -33.73 -25.47
CA GLY A 178 -13.88 -33.71 -26.93
C GLY A 178 -14.77 -34.85 -27.46
N SER A 179 -14.65 -36.07 -26.90
CA SER A 179 -15.50 -37.21 -27.29
C SER A 179 -16.96 -37.05 -26.84
N ALA A 180 -17.22 -36.25 -25.81
CA ALA A 180 -18.57 -35.86 -25.39
C ALA A 180 -19.17 -34.74 -26.27
N GLY A 181 -18.41 -34.18 -27.21
CA GLY A 181 -18.87 -33.20 -28.19
C GLY A 181 -18.71 -31.73 -27.77
N TYR A 182 -17.94 -31.45 -26.71
CA TYR A 182 -17.65 -30.09 -26.27
C TYR A 182 -16.36 -29.55 -26.90
N PRO A 183 -16.25 -28.23 -27.16
CA PRO A 183 -15.02 -27.63 -27.65
C PRO A 183 -13.83 -27.91 -26.74
N VAL A 184 -12.67 -28.19 -27.34
CA VAL A 184 -11.38 -28.29 -26.66
C VAL A 184 -10.34 -27.47 -27.41
N SER A 185 -9.34 -26.96 -26.72
CA SER A 185 -8.20 -26.25 -27.32
C SER A 185 -6.95 -26.49 -26.49
N LEU A 186 -5.83 -25.81 -26.78
CA LEU A 186 -4.63 -25.84 -25.94
C LEU A 186 -4.87 -25.16 -24.57
N THR A 187 -5.99 -24.44 -24.39
CA THR A 187 -6.46 -23.95 -23.08
C THR A 187 -6.76 -25.08 -22.11
N ASP A 188 -7.30 -26.21 -22.58
CA ASP A 188 -7.57 -27.37 -21.72
C ASP A 188 -6.28 -27.94 -21.10
N PRO A 189 -5.26 -28.42 -21.86
CA PRO A 189 -4.02 -28.90 -21.27
C PRO A 189 -3.29 -27.81 -20.47
N TRP A 190 -3.34 -26.54 -20.88
CA TRP A 190 -2.73 -25.43 -20.15
C TRP A 190 -3.33 -25.26 -18.75
N GLY A 191 -4.65 -25.12 -18.67
CA GLY A 191 -5.37 -25.00 -17.41
C GLY A 191 -5.13 -26.19 -16.48
N ARG A 192 -5.18 -27.42 -17.03
CA ARG A 192 -4.89 -28.65 -16.28
C ARG A 192 -3.43 -28.67 -15.76
N ILE A 193 -2.45 -28.32 -16.60
CA ILE A 193 -1.04 -28.26 -16.19
C ILE A 193 -0.84 -27.24 -15.05
N LEU A 194 -1.42 -26.05 -15.16
CA LEU A 194 -1.35 -25.04 -14.11
C LEU A 194 -2.01 -25.50 -12.81
N SER A 195 -3.18 -26.15 -12.88
CA SER A 195 -3.90 -26.58 -11.69
C SER A 195 -3.15 -27.64 -10.87
N TYR A 196 -2.42 -28.55 -11.53
CA TYR A 196 -1.50 -29.49 -10.87
C TYR A 196 -0.34 -28.81 -10.13
N GLN A 197 0.03 -27.57 -10.51
CA GLN A 197 1.10 -26.81 -9.84
C GLN A 197 0.60 -25.98 -8.65
N ILE A 198 -0.67 -25.57 -8.64
CA ILE A 198 -1.17 -24.54 -7.71
C ILE A 198 -2.32 -24.98 -6.79
N MET A 199 -2.97 -26.10 -7.07
CA MET A 199 -4.08 -26.66 -6.28
C MET A 199 -3.59 -27.81 -5.38
N ALA A 200 -4.22 -27.98 -4.21
CA ALA A 200 -3.93 -29.06 -3.27
C ALA A 200 -4.80 -30.31 -3.53
N GLU A 201 -6.01 -30.14 -4.06
CA GLU A 201 -6.89 -31.26 -4.40
C GLU A 201 -6.30 -32.18 -5.48
N SER A 202 -6.61 -33.47 -5.36
CA SER A 202 -6.13 -34.53 -6.26
C SER A 202 -6.42 -34.23 -7.74
N GLU A 203 -5.45 -34.52 -8.61
CA GLU A 203 -5.52 -34.27 -10.05
C GLU A 203 -5.74 -32.77 -10.39
N GLY A 204 -5.24 -31.87 -9.54
CA GLY A 204 -5.31 -30.42 -9.74
C GLY A 204 -6.74 -29.89 -9.70
N ALA A 205 -7.48 -30.26 -8.65
CA ALA A 205 -8.89 -29.86 -8.44
C ALA A 205 -9.85 -30.13 -9.62
N VAL A 206 -9.61 -31.18 -10.43
CA VAL A 206 -10.36 -31.51 -11.68
C VAL A 206 -11.89 -31.55 -11.53
N GLY A 207 -12.39 -31.84 -10.33
CA GLY A 207 -13.82 -31.84 -10.03
C GLY A 207 -14.43 -30.43 -9.96
N VAL A 208 -13.66 -29.44 -9.52
CA VAL A 208 -14.16 -28.13 -9.07
C VAL A 208 -14.53 -27.23 -10.24
N THR A 209 -15.72 -26.63 -10.16
CA THR A 209 -16.18 -25.60 -11.08
C THR A 209 -16.14 -24.21 -10.42
N LEU A 210 -16.10 -23.16 -11.23
CA LEU A 210 -16.22 -21.78 -10.77
C LEU A 210 -17.59 -21.58 -10.07
N SER A 211 -18.66 -22.22 -10.55
CA SER A 211 -19.97 -22.12 -9.91
C SER A 211 -20.10 -22.92 -8.60
N ASP A 212 -19.25 -23.92 -8.34
CA ASP A 212 -19.22 -24.62 -7.04
C ASP A 212 -18.73 -23.74 -5.89
N ILE A 213 -17.93 -22.69 -6.18
CA ILE A 213 -17.51 -21.67 -5.20
C ILE A 213 -18.74 -21.12 -4.45
N ALA A 214 -19.86 -20.92 -5.15
CA ALA A 214 -21.09 -20.40 -4.57
C ALA A 214 -21.68 -21.28 -3.43
N SER A 215 -21.21 -22.52 -3.30
CA SER A 215 -21.60 -23.49 -2.26
C SER A 215 -20.56 -23.70 -1.15
N LEU A 216 -19.34 -23.19 -1.32
CA LEU A 216 -18.23 -23.38 -0.37
C LEU A 216 -18.47 -22.61 0.94
N SER A 217 -17.98 -23.16 2.06
CA SER A 217 -18.35 -22.66 3.40
C SER A 217 -17.89 -21.23 3.67
N ASN A 218 -16.71 -20.83 3.19
CA ASN A 218 -16.22 -19.45 3.36
C ASN A 218 -16.94 -18.45 2.45
N PHE A 219 -17.44 -18.91 1.29
CA PHE A 219 -18.27 -18.07 0.42
C PHE A 219 -19.69 -17.93 0.98
N THR A 220 -20.34 -19.01 1.41
CA THR A 220 -21.70 -18.98 1.98
C THR A 220 -21.76 -18.32 3.37
N SER A 221 -20.64 -18.29 4.10
CA SER A 221 -20.51 -17.54 5.36
C SER A 221 -20.03 -16.09 5.15
N TYR A 222 -19.82 -15.67 3.90
CA TYR A 222 -19.33 -14.35 3.52
C TYR A 222 -17.97 -13.97 4.14
N ASN A 223 -17.10 -14.96 4.40
CA ASN A 223 -15.76 -14.77 4.98
C ASN A 223 -14.73 -14.32 3.93
N ALA A 224 -14.93 -14.68 2.66
CA ALA A 224 -14.10 -14.31 1.52
C ALA A 224 -14.66 -13.11 0.74
N PRO A 225 -13.83 -12.37 -0.03
CA PRO A 225 -14.31 -11.43 -1.06
C PRO A 225 -14.94 -12.17 -2.26
N PHE A 226 -15.79 -11.48 -3.01
CA PHE A 226 -16.37 -12.00 -4.25
C PHE A 226 -15.29 -12.11 -5.34
N PRO A 227 -15.02 -13.30 -5.90
CA PRO A 227 -13.98 -13.49 -6.90
C PRO A 227 -14.49 -13.10 -8.30
N ILE A 228 -13.67 -12.34 -9.02
CA ILE A 228 -13.89 -11.95 -10.42
C ILE A 228 -12.63 -12.31 -11.21
N ILE A 229 -12.78 -13.04 -12.32
CA ILE A 229 -11.68 -13.35 -13.25
C ILE A 229 -11.99 -12.74 -14.60
N THR A 230 -11.01 -12.14 -15.28
CA THR A 230 -11.20 -11.52 -16.60
C THR A 230 -10.46 -12.24 -17.72
N ALA A 231 -10.93 -12.06 -18.95
CA ALA A 231 -10.26 -12.46 -20.19
C ALA A 231 -10.69 -11.50 -21.32
N SER A 232 -10.04 -11.52 -22.49
CA SER A 232 -10.46 -10.67 -23.63
C SER A 232 -11.21 -11.46 -24.70
N LYS A 233 -12.20 -10.84 -25.34
CA LYS A 233 -12.67 -11.25 -26.66
C LYS A 233 -11.55 -11.02 -27.69
N ILE A 234 -11.54 -11.81 -28.76
CA ILE A 234 -10.80 -11.49 -29.99
C ILE A 234 -11.68 -11.71 -31.22
N ASN A 235 -11.54 -10.88 -32.25
CA ASN A 235 -12.25 -11.05 -33.52
C ASN A 235 -11.49 -12.00 -34.47
N TYR A 236 -11.38 -13.26 -34.05
CA TYR A 236 -10.74 -14.33 -34.83
C TYR A 236 -11.24 -14.41 -36.29
N THR A 237 -12.54 -14.18 -36.51
CA THR A 237 -13.15 -14.23 -37.85
C THR A 237 -12.62 -13.20 -38.85
N ASN A 238 -12.00 -12.11 -38.38
CA ASN A 238 -11.31 -11.13 -39.22
C ASN A 238 -9.85 -11.50 -39.50
N GLY A 239 -9.31 -12.55 -38.87
CA GLY A 239 -7.88 -12.89 -38.90
C GLY A 239 -7.03 -12.04 -37.96
N GLU A 240 -7.64 -11.53 -36.88
CA GLU A 240 -6.93 -10.80 -35.83
C GLU A 240 -6.20 -11.78 -34.90
N CYS A 241 -4.99 -11.40 -34.46
CA CYS A 241 -4.06 -12.26 -33.73
C CYS A 241 -3.81 -11.85 -32.28
N ALA A 242 -4.14 -10.59 -31.97
CA ALA A 242 -4.24 -10.00 -30.64
C ALA A 242 -5.52 -9.12 -30.64
N PRO A 243 -6.19 -8.92 -29.51
CA PRO A 243 -7.40 -8.10 -29.40
C PRO A 243 -7.08 -6.60 -29.58
N ALA A 244 -8.08 -5.82 -29.96
CA ALA A 244 -7.98 -4.36 -29.87
C ALA A 244 -8.01 -3.89 -28.41
N VAL A 245 -7.48 -2.70 -28.14
CA VAL A 245 -7.45 -2.12 -26.77
C VAL A 245 -8.86 -1.83 -26.25
N ASP A 246 -9.80 -1.49 -27.14
CA ASP A 246 -11.21 -1.24 -26.84
C ASP A 246 -12.13 -2.48 -27.02
N GLU A 247 -11.54 -3.67 -27.17
CA GLU A 247 -12.29 -4.92 -27.35
C GLU A 247 -13.00 -5.38 -26.06
N ALA A 248 -14.08 -6.15 -26.20
CA ALA A 248 -14.93 -6.53 -25.09
C ALA A 248 -14.21 -7.47 -24.10
N LEU A 249 -13.93 -6.97 -22.88
CA LEU A 249 -13.51 -7.81 -21.78
C LEU A 249 -14.64 -8.72 -21.30
N TYR A 250 -14.35 -10.01 -21.16
CA TYR A 250 -15.18 -10.97 -20.46
C TYR A 250 -14.89 -10.97 -18.96
N GLU A 251 -15.94 -11.18 -18.18
CA GLU A 251 -15.92 -11.39 -16.75
C GLU A 251 -16.45 -12.79 -16.44
N PHE A 252 -15.74 -13.52 -15.58
CA PHE A 252 -16.11 -14.80 -14.98
C PHE A 252 -16.29 -14.61 -13.47
N ASN A 253 -17.45 -14.99 -12.93
CA ASN A 253 -17.67 -15.07 -11.49
C ASN A 253 -18.53 -16.30 -11.13
N PRO A 254 -18.69 -16.67 -9.84
CA PRO A 254 -19.40 -17.89 -9.42
C PRO A 254 -20.87 -17.96 -9.84
N TYR A 255 -21.49 -16.83 -10.18
CA TYR A 255 -22.88 -16.78 -10.62
C TYR A 255 -23.01 -16.62 -12.14
N GLU A 256 -22.14 -15.84 -12.77
CA GLU A 256 -22.29 -15.48 -14.18
C GLU A 256 -20.98 -15.21 -14.95
N PHE A 257 -21.08 -15.45 -16.26
CA PHE A 257 -20.07 -15.16 -17.27
C PHE A 257 -20.64 -14.19 -18.30
N GLY A 258 -19.90 -13.18 -18.73
CA GLY A 258 -20.37 -12.25 -19.75
C GLY A 258 -19.55 -10.98 -19.86
N SER A 259 -20.16 -9.91 -20.38
CA SER A 259 -19.46 -8.64 -20.56
C SER A 259 -20.38 -7.43 -20.40
N TRP A 260 -19.80 -6.36 -19.85
CA TRP A 260 -20.40 -5.04 -19.71
C TRP A 260 -20.28 -4.18 -20.98
N SER A 261 -19.44 -4.57 -21.95
CA SER A 261 -19.22 -3.85 -23.21
C SER A 261 -20.48 -3.81 -24.06
N ASP A 262 -20.72 -2.70 -24.77
CA ASP A 262 -21.91 -2.47 -25.59
C ASP A 262 -22.10 -3.52 -26.70
N ASP A 263 -21.02 -4.14 -27.19
CA ASP A 263 -21.04 -5.21 -28.21
C ASP A 263 -21.74 -6.49 -27.71
N ILE A 264 -21.63 -6.82 -26.42
CA ILE A 264 -22.19 -8.07 -25.86
C ILE A 264 -23.31 -7.73 -24.89
N SER A 265 -23.03 -6.84 -23.94
CA SER A 265 -23.96 -6.24 -22.99
C SER A 265 -24.87 -7.27 -22.30
N ALA A 266 -24.33 -8.45 -21.98
CA ALA A 266 -25.10 -9.61 -21.53
C ALA A 266 -24.27 -10.56 -20.67
N PHE A 267 -24.97 -11.33 -19.83
CA PHE A 267 -24.41 -12.32 -18.89
C PHE A 267 -25.23 -13.61 -18.92
N VAL A 268 -24.56 -14.76 -18.92
CA VAL A 268 -25.13 -16.10 -18.76
C VAL A 268 -24.80 -16.65 -17.38
N GLN A 269 -25.67 -17.48 -16.81
CA GLN A 269 -25.36 -18.21 -15.58
C GLN A 269 -24.15 -19.15 -15.78
N THR A 270 -23.06 -18.94 -15.02
CA THR A 270 -21.76 -19.66 -15.15
C THR A 270 -21.93 -21.17 -15.15
N LYS A 271 -22.76 -21.68 -14.24
CA LYS A 271 -23.09 -23.10 -14.09
C LYS A 271 -23.60 -23.77 -15.38
N TYR A 272 -24.14 -22.99 -16.32
CA TYR A 272 -24.73 -23.48 -17.56
C TYR A 272 -23.95 -23.06 -18.82
N LEU A 273 -22.72 -22.56 -18.66
CA LEU A 273 -21.90 -21.96 -19.73
C LEU A 273 -21.71 -22.86 -20.96
N GLY A 274 -21.55 -24.17 -20.78
CA GLY A 274 -21.37 -25.12 -21.89
C GLY A 274 -22.64 -25.51 -22.66
N SER A 275 -23.79 -24.88 -22.37
CA SER A 275 -25.07 -25.24 -22.96
C SER A 275 -25.23 -24.69 -24.37
N ASN A 276 -25.97 -25.39 -25.24
CA ASN A 276 -26.38 -24.85 -26.54
C ASN A 276 -27.56 -23.87 -26.35
N ILE A 277 -27.23 -22.60 -26.08
CA ILE A 277 -28.20 -21.54 -25.82
C ILE A 277 -28.49 -20.80 -27.13
N THR A 278 -29.76 -20.49 -27.38
CA THR A 278 -30.17 -19.61 -28.49
C THR A 278 -31.23 -18.64 -27.98
N ALA A 279 -31.07 -17.34 -28.28
CA ALA A 279 -31.93 -16.27 -27.78
C ALA A 279 -32.15 -16.31 -26.25
N GLY A 280 -31.11 -16.69 -25.49
CA GLY A 280 -31.11 -16.72 -24.03
C GLY A 280 -31.79 -17.92 -23.36
N SER A 281 -32.18 -18.95 -24.12
CA SER A 281 -32.80 -20.20 -23.63
C SER A 281 -32.14 -21.45 -24.22
N ALA A 282 -32.22 -22.58 -23.53
CA ALA A 282 -31.81 -23.91 -24.01
C ALA A 282 -32.89 -24.96 -23.68
N GLU A 283 -32.95 -26.04 -24.47
CA GLU A 283 -33.86 -27.17 -24.20
C GLU A 283 -33.28 -28.17 -23.19
N GLU A 284 -31.96 -28.38 -23.24
CA GLU A 284 -31.15 -29.16 -22.31
C GLU A 284 -29.93 -28.31 -21.91
N CYS A 285 -29.55 -28.37 -20.64
CA CYS A 285 -28.46 -27.57 -20.11
C CYS A 285 -27.24 -28.46 -19.83
N VAL A 286 -26.07 -27.84 -19.75
CA VAL A 286 -24.79 -28.51 -19.52
C VAL A 286 -24.14 -27.89 -18.30
N THR A 287 -23.70 -28.72 -17.36
CA THR A 287 -22.99 -28.30 -16.13
C THR A 287 -21.58 -28.85 -16.10
N GLY A 288 -20.65 -28.13 -15.44
CA GLY A 288 -19.27 -28.58 -15.34
C GLY A 288 -18.42 -28.29 -16.58
N PHE A 289 -18.85 -27.35 -17.44
CA PHE A 289 -17.97 -26.74 -18.45
C PHE A 289 -17.10 -25.64 -17.83
N ASP A 290 -17.64 -24.95 -16.83
CA ASP A 290 -17.02 -23.88 -16.04
C ASP A 290 -15.95 -24.39 -15.05
N LYS A 291 -15.14 -25.36 -15.47
CA LYS A 291 -14.05 -25.90 -14.66
C LYS A 291 -13.05 -24.81 -14.31
N ILE A 292 -12.64 -24.74 -13.05
CA ILE A 292 -11.86 -23.60 -12.56
C ILE A 292 -10.45 -23.55 -13.17
N ASP A 293 -9.89 -24.73 -13.50
CA ASP A 293 -8.66 -24.89 -14.27
C ASP A 293 -8.81 -24.42 -15.74
N TRP A 294 -9.95 -24.66 -16.39
CA TRP A 294 -10.27 -24.09 -17.69
C TRP A 294 -10.43 -22.56 -17.61
N VAL A 295 -11.10 -22.02 -16.59
CA VAL A 295 -11.30 -20.57 -16.41
C VAL A 295 -9.96 -19.84 -16.21
N LEU A 296 -9.08 -20.34 -15.33
CA LEU A 296 -7.75 -19.74 -15.14
C LEU A 296 -6.86 -19.92 -16.38
N GLY A 297 -7.00 -21.05 -17.09
CA GLY A 297 -6.36 -21.28 -18.38
C GLY A 297 -6.81 -20.28 -19.45
N THR A 298 -8.11 -20.00 -19.53
CA THR A 298 -8.70 -18.99 -20.43
C THR A 298 -8.21 -17.59 -20.11
N SER A 299 -8.16 -17.24 -18.82
CA SER A 299 -7.64 -15.94 -18.34
C SER A 299 -6.14 -15.74 -18.61
N SER A 300 -5.41 -16.79 -19.01
CA SER A 300 -3.96 -16.78 -19.28
C SER A 300 -3.57 -17.37 -20.63
N MET A 301 -4.49 -17.31 -21.60
CA MET A 301 -4.32 -17.93 -22.91
C MET A 301 -3.64 -16.99 -23.91
N LEU A 302 -2.30 -16.90 -23.81
CA LEU A 302 -1.43 -16.11 -24.70
C LEU A 302 -1.01 -16.86 -25.99
N LEU A 303 -1.50 -18.09 -26.20
CA LEU A 303 -0.94 -19.01 -27.22
C LEU A 303 -1.23 -18.56 -28.66
N ASN A 304 -2.31 -17.81 -28.88
CA ASN A 304 -2.68 -17.23 -30.17
C ASN A 304 -1.59 -16.31 -30.75
N GLU A 305 -0.94 -15.49 -29.91
CA GLU A 305 0.13 -14.60 -30.37
C GLU A 305 1.29 -15.40 -30.98
N TYR A 306 1.71 -16.49 -30.33
CA TYR A 306 2.82 -17.34 -30.78
C TYR A 306 2.46 -18.15 -32.04
N ILE A 307 1.22 -18.62 -32.15
CA ILE A 307 0.73 -19.31 -33.36
C ILE A 307 0.68 -18.34 -34.56
N CYS A 308 0.26 -17.09 -34.33
CA CYS A 308 0.23 -16.06 -35.36
C CYS A 308 1.60 -15.50 -35.72
N ASN A 309 2.50 -15.36 -34.74
CA ASN A 309 3.72 -14.57 -34.88
C ASN A 309 4.99 -15.40 -34.69
N ALA A 310 5.39 -16.10 -35.75
CA ALA A 310 6.65 -16.86 -35.83
C ALA A 310 7.93 -16.03 -35.58
N SER A 311 7.86 -14.70 -35.43
CA SER A 311 9.01 -13.86 -35.03
C SER A 311 9.29 -13.84 -33.53
N LEU A 312 8.35 -14.30 -32.69
CA LEU A 312 8.54 -14.44 -31.23
C LEU A 312 9.56 -15.53 -30.84
N GLY A 313 9.98 -16.39 -31.78
CA GLY A 313 11.11 -17.31 -31.59
C GLY A 313 10.86 -18.51 -30.67
N VAL A 314 9.67 -18.60 -30.06
CA VAL A 314 9.19 -19.74 -29.28
C VAL A 314 8.14 -20.48 -30.10
N ASP A 315 8.34 -21.78 -30.34
CA ASP A 315 7.28 -22.63 -30.87
C ASP A 315 6.39 -23.09 -29.71
N VAL A 316 5.15 -22.63 -29.68
CA VAL A 316 4.31 -22.77 -28.47
C VAL A 316 3.85 -24.20 -28.24
N VAL A 317 3.85 -25.06 -29.27
CA VAL A 317 3.61 -26.50 -29.08
C VAL A 317 4.79 -27.22 -28.43
N ASP A 318 6.01 -26.67 -28.44
CA ASP A 318 7.15 -27.21 -27.67
C ASP A 318 7.00 -26.98 -26.15
N LEU A 319 6.09 -26.09 -25.71
CA LEU A 319 5.72 -25.97 -24.28
C LEU A 319 4.87 -27.16 -23.81
N PHE A 320 4.24 -27.89 -24.73
CA PHE A 320 3.38 -29.02 -24.43
C PHE A 320 4.03 -30.35 -24.82
N PRO A 321 3.90 -31.40 -23.97
CA PRO A 321 4.18 -32.76 -24.41
C PRO A 321 3.34 -33.10 -25.64
N SER A 322 3.95 -33.69 -26.68
CA SER A 322 3.26 -33.95 -27.95
C SER A 322 1.97 -34.74 -27.80
N ALA A 323 1.86 -35.60 -26.77
CA ALA A 323 0.65 -36.36 -26.46
C ALA A 323 -0.58 -35.50 -26.09
N LEU A 324 -0.37 -34.26 -25.58
CA LEU A 324 -1.43 -33.28 -25.30
C LEU A 324 -1.86 -32.56 -26.58
N VAL A 325 -0.90 -32.14 -27.41
CA VAL A 325 -1.17 -31.56 -28.74
C VAL A 325 -1.91 -32.58 -29.61
N ASP A 326 -1.40 -33.82 -29.68
CA ASP A 326 -2.02 -35.00 -30.29
C ASP A 326 -3.43 -35.31 -29.74
N ALA A 327 -3.81 -34.79 -28.56
CA ALA A 327 -5.15 -34.97 -27.97
C ALA A 327 -6.12 -33.87 -28.42
N VAL A 328 -5.66 -32.62 -28.49
CA VAL A 328 -6.43 -31.46 -28.97
C VAL A 328 -6.67 -31.53 -30.48
N GLU A 329 -5.65 -31.84 -31.27
CA GLU A 329 -5.71 -31.94 -32.75
C GLU A 329 -6.69 -33.01 -33.28
N ARG A 330 -7.24 -33.86 -32.41
CA ARG A 330 -8.29 -34.84 -32.76
C ARG A 330 -9.65 -34.19 -32.99
N PHE A 331 -9.86 -33.01 -32.41
CA PHE A 331 -11.16 -32.34 -32.33
C PHE A 331 -11.11 -30.93 -32.91
N THR A 332 -9.99 -30.23 -32.76
CA THR A 332 -9.83 -28.81 -33.11
C THR A 332 -8.61 -28.62 -33.99
N SER A 333 -8.72 -27.82 -35.04
CA SER A 333 -7.65 -27.60 -36.01
C SER A 333 -6.62 -26.55 -35.54
N ALA A 334 -5.43 -26.57 -36.13
CA ALA A 334 -4.29 -25.75 -35.72
C ALA A 334 -4.48 -24.23 -35.92
N ASP A 335 -5.51 -23.81 -36.63
CA ASP A 335 -5.95 -22.42 -36.77
C ASP A 335 -6.87 -21.95 -35.63
N GLU A 336 -7.51 -22.86 -34.88
CA GLU A 336 -8.42 -22.55 -33.77
C GLU A 336 -7.92 -22.97 -32.39
N TYR A 337 -6.99 -23.93 -32.31
CA TYR A 337 -6.56 -24.54 -31.04
C TYR A 337 -5.79 -23.61 -30.07
N GLY A 338 -5.45 -22.38 -30.50
CA GLY A 338 -4.72 -21.38 -29.71
C GLY A 338 -5.62 -20.48 -28.87
N TYR A 339 -6.94 -20.53 -29.11
CA TYR A 339 -7.93 -19.73 -28.40
C TYR A 339 -8.63 -20.56 -27.33
N ALA A 340 -9.11 -19.94 -26.26
CA ALA A 340 -10.09 -20.57 -25.39
C ALA A 340 -11.46 -20.59 -26.11
N LEU A 341 -12.00 -21.80 -26.30
CA LEU A 341 -13.24 -22.04 -27.02
C LEU A 341 -14.37 -22.41 -26.07
N VAL A 342 -15.52 -21.77 -26.23
CA VAL A 342 -16.75 -22.04 -25.46
C VAL A 342 -17.99 -21.91 -26.36
N PRO A 343 -19.00 -22.80 -26.26
CA PRO A 343 -20.25 -22.65 -27.00
C PRO A 343 -20.87 -21.28 -26.73
N ASN A 344 -21.26 -20.54 -27.78
CA ASN A 344 -21.69 -19.15 -27.65
C ASN A 344 -23.02 -19.03 -26.89
N PRO A 345 -23.04 -18.54 -25.64
CA PRO A 345 -24.27 -18.44 -24.86
C PRO A 345 -25.14 -17.25 -25.31
N PHE A 346 -24.55 -16.30 -26.05
CA PHE A 346 -25.19 -15.06 -26.51
C PHE A 346 -25.77 -15.19 -27.93
N LYS A 347 -25.73 -16.39 -28.53
CA LYS A 347 -26.16 -16.61 -29.92
C LYS A 347 -27.61 -16.18 -30.16
N GLY A 348 -27.80 -15.20 -31.05
CA GLY A 348 -29.10 -14.59 -31.34
C GLY A 348 -29.82 -13.96 -30.13
N PHE A 349 -29.12 -13.68 -29.02
CA PHE A 349 -29.65 -12.92 -27.90
C PHE A 349 -29.63 -11.42 -28.22
N ASN A 350 -30.75 -10.74 -28.01
CA ASN A 350 -30.87 -9.30 -28.23
C ASN A 350 -30.91 -8.60 -26.88
N SER A 351 -29.79 -8.02 -26.46
CA SER A 351 -29.69 -7.35 -25.17
C SER A 351 -30.41 -5.99 -25.19
N SER A 352 -31.26 -5.73 -24.19
CA SER A 352 -31.94 -4.44 -24.04
C SER A 352 -31.02 -3.27 -23.68
N THR A 353 -29.75 -3.55 -23.38
CA THR A 353 -28.73 -2.53 -23.05
C THR A 353 -27.66 -2.37 -24.12
N ALA A 354 -27.65 -3.19 -25.17
CA ALA A 354 -26.73 -3.03 -26.30
C ALA A 354 -27.14 -1.81 -27.15
N THR A 355 -26.16 -1.04 -27.62
CA THR A 355 -26.37 0.11 -28.51
C THR A 355 -26.25 -0.27 -29.99
N GLU A 356 -25.54 -1.36 -30.29
CA GLU A 356 -25.32 -1.90 -31.62
C GLU A 356 -25.65 -3.41 -31.70
N THR A 357 -25.57 -4.00 -32.90
CA THR A 357 -25.77 -5.45 -33.07
C THR A 357 -24.47 -6.18 -32.76
N SER A 358 -24.53 -7.13 -31.81
CA SER A 358 -23.37 -7.90 -31.37
C SER A 358 -22.62 -8.60 -32.51
N THR A 359 -21.31 -8.36 -32.59
CA THR A 359 -20.39 -9.00 -33.54
C THR A 359 -20.32 -10.52 -33.35
N ILE A 360 -20.60 -11.01 -32.14
CA ILE A 360 -20.63 -12.44 -31.82
C ILE A 360 -22.01 -13.10 -31.98
N SER A 361 -23.06 -12.36 -32.36
CA SER A 361 -24.46 -12.86 -32.38
C SER A 361 -24.67 -14.15 -33.19
N ASP A 362 -23.93 -14.32 -34.30
CA ASP A 362 -24.12 -15.42 -35.25
C ASP A 362 -23.11 -16.57 -35.06
N LEU A 363 -22.10 -16.41 -34.20
CA LEU A 363 -21.04 -17.40 -33.98
C LEU A 363 -21.58 -18.65 -33.24
N ASP A 364 -21.00 -19.82 -33.54
CA ASP A 364 -21.26 -21.06 -32.80
C ASP A 364 -20.46 -21.14 -31.49
N ASN A 365 -19.21 -20.66 -31.49
CA ASN A 365 -18.34 -20.58 -30.33
C ASN A 365 -17.84 -19.13 -30.13
N LEU A 366 -17.48 -18.78 -28.90
CA LEU A 366 -16.65 -17.61 -28.61
C LEU A 366 -15.17 -18.00 -28.71
N TYR A 367 -14.36 -17.02 -29.11
CA TYR A 367 -12.90 -17.08 -29.11
C TYR A 367 -12.42 -16.09 -28.05
N ILE A 368 -11.69 -16.60 -27.06
CA ILE A 368 -11.28 -15.87 -25.87
C ILE A 368 -9.75 -16.04 -25.71
N VAL A 369 -9.08 -14.98 -25.27
CA VAL A 369 -7.62 -14.89 -25.09
C VAL A 369 -7.29 -14.26 -23.73
N ASP A 370 -6.00 -14.18 -23.35
CA ASP A 370 -5.60 -13.50 -22.12
C ASP A 370 -6.10 -12.03 -22.15
N GLY A 371 -6.65 -11.56 -21.03
CA GLY A 371 -7.06 -10.17 -20.89
C GLY A 371 -5.89 -9.18 -21.04
N GLY A 372 -4.67 -9.60 -20.71
CA GLY A 372 -3.46 -8.78 -20.80
C GLY A 372 -3.11 -8.34 -22.22
N GLU A 373 -3.50 -9.10 -23.25
CA GLU A 373 -3.23 -8.75 -24.66
C GLU A 373 -3.99 -7.50 -25.13
N SER A 374 -5.06 -7.10 -24.42
CA SER A 374 -5.77 -5.84 -24.65
C SER A 374 -5.09 -4.63 -23.99
N ASN A 375 -3.92 -4.83 -23.37
CA ASN A 375 -3.23 -3.92 -22.43
C ASN A 375 -4.00 -3.60 -21.13
N HIS A 376 -5.20 -4.16 -20.92
CA HIS A 376 -5.90 -4.13 -19.62
C HIS A 376 -5.36 -5.20 -18.66
N ASN A 377 -4.03 -5.24 -18.46
CA ASN A 377 -3.36 -6.26 -17.64
C ASN A 377 -3.70 -6.17 -16.13
N VAL A 378 -4.27 -5.05 -15.66
CA VAL A 378 -4.94 -4.94 -14.36
C VAL A 378 -6.46 -4.98 -14.56
N PRO A 379 -7.21 -5.90 -13.92
CA PRO A 379 -8.67 -6.03 -14.08
C PRO A 379 -9.46 -4.95 -13.33
N ILE A 380 -9.33 -3.70 -13.77
CA ILE A 380 -9.94 -2.51 -13.17
C ILE A 380 -11.41 -2.35 -13.58
N LEU A 381 -11.70 -2.43 -14.89
CA LEU A 381 -13.01 -2.05 -15.44
C LEU A 381 -14.22 -2.76 -14.80
N PRO A 382 -14.19 -4.08 -14.49
CA PRO A 382 -15.29 -4.74 -13.81
C PRO A 382 -15.60 -4.16 -12.42
N LEU A 383 -14.59 -3.62 -11.73
CA LEU A 383 -14.73 -3.06 -10.38
C LEU A 383 -15.25 -1.62 -10.38
N LEU A 384 -15.25 -0.93 -11.53
CA LEU A 384 -15.80 0.41 -11.68
C LEU A 384 -17.32 0.44 -11.90
N GLU A 385 -17.90 -0.71 -12.24
CA GLU A 385 -19.34 -0.90 -12.48
C GLU A 385 -20.17 -0.24 -11.37
N PRO A 386 -20.99 0.79 -11.68
CA PRO A 386 -21.68 1.58 -10.66
C PRO A 386 -22.56 0.74 -9.73
N THR A 387 -23.14 -0.35 -10.22
CA THR A 387 -24.00 -1.23 -9.42
C THR A 387 -23.25 -2.10 -8.39
N ARG A 388 -21.90 -2.16 -8.46
CA ARG A 388 -21.06 -2.78 -7.42
C ARG A 388 -20.75 -1.86 -6.23
N ASN A 389 -20.97 -0.55 -6.39
CA ASN A 389 -20.74 0.47 -5.36
C ASN A 389 -19.35 0.39 -4.69
N VAL A 390 -18.29 0.14 -5.46
CA VAL A 390 -16.90 0.23 -4.99
C VAL A 390 -16.54 1.70 -4.74
N SER A 391 -15.98 1.99 -3.55
CA SER A 391 -15.51 3.32 -3.15
C SER A 391 -13.97 3.42 -3.22
N VAL A 392 -13.27 2.34 -2.85
CA VAL A 392 -11.81 2.28 -2.81
C VAL A 392 -11.33 1.02 -3.54
N LEU A 393 -10.38 1.21 -4.46
CA LEU A 393 -9.76 0.16 -5.23
C LEU A 393 -8.27 0.07 -4.89
N ILE A 394 -7.86 -1.05 -4.28
CA ILE A 394 -6.46 -1.39 -4.05
C ILE A 394 -5.96 -2.18 -5.26
N ILE A 395 -4.85 -1.76 -5.84
CA ILE A 395 -4.23 -2.38 -7.01
C ILE A 395 -2.85 -2.88 -6.61
N ASN A 396 -2.61 -4.19 -6.77
CA ASN A 396 -1.26 -4.74 -6.85
C ASN A 396 -0.95 -5.05 -8.31
N ASP A 397 -0.05 -4.26 -8.89
CA ASP A 397 0.34 -4.38 -10.29
C ASP A 397 1.67 -5.12 -10.41
N ASN A 398 1.68 -6.26 -11.08
CA ASN A 398 2.85 -7.11 -11.33
C ASN A 398 3.12 -7.26 -12.83
N SER A 399 2.65 -6.29 -13.63
CA SER A 399 2.94 -6.16 -15.06
C SER A 399 4.44 -6.03 -15.35
N SER A 400 4.79 -6.15 -16.63
CA SER A 400 6.17 -6.15 -17.14
C SER A 400 6.16 -5.28 -18.39
N ASP A 401 5.96 -3.98 -18.16
CA ASP A 401 5.63 -3.00 -19.20
C ASP A 401 6.89 -2.25 -19.70
N ASP A 402 7.87 -2.04 -18.81
CA ASP A 402 9.14 -1.40 -19.13
C ASP A 402 10.26 -2.37 -19.58
N ASP A 403 11.37 -1.81 -20.08
CA ASP A 403 12.57 -2.56 -20.50
C ASP A 403 13.24 -3.35 -19.36
N GLU A 404 12.82 -3.15 -18.11
CA GLU A 404 13.39 -3.72 -16.88
C GLU A 404 12.46 -4.76 -16.23
N GLY A 405 11.25 -4.98 -16.79
CA GLY A 405 10.30 -5.99 -16.36
C GLY A 405 9.37 -5.56 -15.21
N PHE A 406 9.17 -4.26 -15.02
CA PHE A 406 8.30 -3.68 -13.98
C PHE A 406 7.06 -2.97 -14.58
N PRO A 407 6.04 -2.64 -13.76
CA PRO A 407 4.84 -1.94 -14.22
C PRO A 407 5.10 -0.45 -14.47
N ASP A 408 4.66 0.07 -15.61
CA ASP A 408 4.77 1.50 -15.97
C ASP A 408 3.49 2.31 -15.67
N GLY A 409 2.39 1.61 -15.34
CA GLY A 409 1.07 2.18 -15.05
C GLY A 409 0.12 2.30 -16.26
N ILE A 410 0.47 1.76 -17.44
CA ILE A 410 -0.37 1.81 -18.65
C ILE A 410 -1.80 1.29 -18.43
N SER A 411 -1.97 0.22 -17.64
CA SER A 411 -3.30 -0.32 -17.29
C SER A 411 -4.18 0.71 -16.58
N LEU A 412 -3.61 1.61 -15.78
CA LEU A 412 -4.36 2.68 -15.08
C LEU A 412 -4.72 3.81 -16.05
N VAL A 413 -3.85 4.14 -17.00
CA VAL A 413 -4.13 5.13 -18.06
C VAL A 413 -5.30 4.66 -18.92
N LEU A 414 -5.29 3.40 -19.36
CA LEU A 414 -6.37 2.82 -20.15
C LEU A 414 -7.68 2.71 -19.36
N ALA A 415 -7.61 2.43 -18.05
CA ALA A 415 -8.80 2.47 -17.19
C ALA A 415 -9.38 3.89 -17.05
N TYR A 416 -8.53 4.92 -16.95
CA TYR A 416 -8.95 6.31 -16.97
C TYR A 416 -9.62 6.69 -18.30
N GLU A 417 -9.04 6.32 -19.44
CA GLU A 417 -9.58 6.59 -20.78
C GLU A 417 -10.94 5.92 -21.00
N ALA A 418 -11.06 4.63 -20.66
CA ALA A 418 -12.34 3.90 -20.71
C ALA A 418 -13.40 4.53 -19.79
N ALA A 419 -13.00 5.06 -18.63
CA ALA A 419 -13.87 5.77 -17.70
C ALA A 419 -14.22 7.22 -18.11
N GLN A 420 -13.85 7.69 -19.31
CA GLN A 420 -14.31 9.00 -19.82
C GLN A 420 -15.66 8.93 -20.54
N THR A 421 -16.15 7.73 -20.89
CA THR A 421 -17.37 7.58 -21.71
C THR A 421 -18.28 6.45 -21.23
N GLY A 422 -19.47 6.36 -21.84
CA GLY A 422 -20.42 5.28 -21.59
C GLY A 422 -20.83 5.14 -20.12
N ARG A 423 -21.00 3.89 -19.68
CA ARG A 423 -21.47 3.52 -18.33
C ARG A 423 -20.48 3.83 -17.19
N LEU A 424 -19.20 4.06 -17.51
CA LEU A 424 -18.12 4.29 -16.54
C LEU A 424 -17.71 5.76 -16.41
N THR A 425 -18.37 6.68 -17.13
CA THR A 425 -18.06 8.12 -17.15
C THR A 425 -17.82 8.69 -15.75
N GLY A 426 -16.59 9.14 -15.47
CA GLY A 426 -16.20 9.78 -14.21
C GLY A 426 -15.93 8.83 -13.04
N ARG A 427 -15.95 7.50 -13.25
CA ARG A 427 -15.77 6.50 -12.17
C ARG A 427 -14.31 6.22 -11.82
N PHE A 428 -13.35 6.55 -12.68
CA PHE A 428 -11.92 6.41 -12.43
C PHE A 428 -11.25 7.79 -12.35
N PRO A 429 -10.34 8.03 -11.40
CA PRO A 429 -9.75 9.34 -11.20
C PRO A 429 -8.66 9.65 -12.21
N THR A 430 -8.23 10.91 -12.24
CA THR A 430 -7.08 11.31 -13.06
C THR A 430 -5.80 10.68 -12.54
N VAL A 431 -4.99 10.12 -13.43
CA VAL A 431 -3.69 9.47 -13.14
C VAL A 431 -2.55 10.09 -13.96
N PRO A 432 -1.28 9.89 -13.56
CA PRO A 432 -0.11 10.23 -14.39
C PRO A 432 -0.12 9.54 -15.76
N ALA A 433 0.74 10.00 -16.66
CA ALA A 433 1.05 9.23 -17.87
C ALA A 433 1.84 7.96 -17.52
N ALA A 434 1.77 6.94 -18.37
CA ALA A 434 2.59 5.74 -18.24
C ALA A 434 4.09 6.12 -18.20
N GLY A 435 4.84 5.55 -17.27
CA GLY A 435 6.22 5.90 -16.96
C GLY A 435 6.43 7.07 -15.98
N ASP A 436 5.40 7.90 -15.70
CA ASP A 436 5.44 8.96 -14.68
C ASP A 436 4.97 8.48 -13.28
N PHE A 437 4.77 7.17 -13.11
CA PHE A 437 4.40 6.54 -11.84
C PHE A 437 5.61 6.33 -10.91
N SER A 438 5.34 6.10 -9.63
CA SER A 438 6.35 5.73 -8.64
C SER A 438 6.74 4.27 -8.84
N THR A 439 8.04 3.96 -8.89
CA THR A 439 8.54 2.60 -9.12
C THR A 439 8.64 1.73 -7.86
N SER A 440 8.10 2.17 -6.71
CA SER A 440 8.14 1.41 -5.45
C SER A 440 7.21 1.92 -4.35
N GLN A 441 7.03 3.24 -4.24
CA GLN A 441 6.15 3.85 -3.23
C GLN A 441 4.70 3.83 -3.69
N ALA A 442 3.79 3.47 -2.78
CA ALA A 442 2.35 3.47 -3.01
C ALA A 442 1.82 4.86 -3.38
N GLN A 443 0.89 4.91 -4.34
CA GLN A 443 0.28 6.16 -4.82
C GLN A 443 -1.23 6.16 -4.60
N PHE A 444 -1.78 7.33 -4.27
CA PHE A 444 -3.20 7.53 -4.01
C PHE A 444 -3.77 8.50 -5.05
N PHE A 445 -4.82 8.09 -5.75
CA PHE A 445 -5.50 8.90 -6.77
C PHE A 445 -6.99 9.05 -6.47
N GLY A 446 -7.58 10.15 -6.95
CA GLY A 446 -9.01 10.40 -6.82
C GLY A 446 -9.50 10.84 -5.45
N CYS A 447 -8.61 11.07 -4.49
CA CYS A 447 -8.93 11.48 -3.11
C CYS A 447 -10.01 12.57 -3.02
N ASP A 448 -9.92 13.60 -3.87
CA ASP A 448 -10.81 14.76 -3.88
C ASP A 448 -11.89 14.71 -4.98
N GLU A 449 -11.93 13.61 -5.75
CA GLU A 449 -12.86 13.39 -6.86
C GLU A 449 -14.08 12.59 -6.38
N ALA A 450 -15.20 13.29 -6.12
CA ALA A 450 -16.38 12.72 -5.44
C ALA A 450 -17.03 11.53 -6.16
N ASP A 451 -17.10 11.56 -7.50
CA ASP A 451 -17.78 10.52 -8.30
C ASP A 451 -16.84 9.34 -8.69
N ALA A 452 -15.52 9.56 -8.59
CA ALA A 452 -14.50 8.56 -8.88
C ALA A 452 -14.23 7.63 -7.68
N VAL A 453 -13.74 6.42 -7.94
CA VAL A 453 -13.14 5.59 -6.88
C VAL A 453 -11.84 6.22 -6.37
N THR A 454 -11.53 6.05 -5.09
CA THR A 454 -10.16 6.27 -4.61
C THR A 454 -9.30 5.09 -5.03
N VAL A 455 -8.22 5.33 -5.77
CA VAL A 455 -7.28 4.28 -6.20
C VAL A 455 -6.08 4.30 -5.28
N ILE A 456 -5.65 3.12 -4.82
CA ILE A 456 -4.44 2.91 -4.03
C ILE A 456 -3.58 1.94 -4.84
N TYR A 457 -2.57 2.49 -5.53
CA TYR A 457 -1.72 1.78 -6.48
C TYR A 457 -0.40 1.35 -5.83
N LEU A 458 -0.09 0.06 -5.88
CA LEU A 458 1.13 -0.53 -5.38
C LEU A 458 1.77 -1.40 -6.49
N PRO A 459 2.72 -0.85 -7.27
CA PRO A 459 3.42 -1.62 -8.29
C PRO A 459 4.40 -2.61 -7.66
N ASN A 460 4.70 -3.67 -8.40
CA ASN A 460 5.77 -4.60 -8.11
C ASN A 460 7.11 -3.87 -8.17
N SER A 461 7.96 -4.13 -7.18
CA SER A 461 9.27 -3.51 -7.03
C SER A 461 10.15 -4.35 -6.12
N ASP A 462 11.47 -4.24 -6.27
CA ASP A 462 12.41 -5.05 -5.49
C ASP A 462 12.65 -4.45 -4.09
N TRP A 463 11.97 -5.00 -3.09
CA TRP A 463 12.18 -4.68 -1.67
C TRP A 463 13.14 -5.67 -0.99
N THR A 464 12.95 -6.97 -1.25
CA THR A 464 13.75 -8.07 -0.65
C THR A 464 14.23 -9.09 -1.66
N TYR A 465 13.68 -9.11 -2.87
CA TYR A 465 14.03 -10.08 -3.92
C TYR A 465 13.85 -9.45 -5.31
N ALA A 466 14.60 -9.95 -6.30
CA ALA A 466 14.50 -9.54 -7.71
C ALA A 466 13.21 -10.11 -8.32
N SER A 467 12.15 -9.31 -8.23
CA SER A 467 10.77 -9.72 -8.45
C SER A 467 10.32 -9.66 -9.92
N ASN A 468 11.04 -8.93 -10.76
CA ASN A 468 10.90 -8.84 -12.22
C ASN A 468 11.32 -10.12 -12.98
N THR A 469 10.93 -11.28 -12.46
CA THR A 469 11.14 -12.58 -13.12
C THR A 469 10.33 -12.69 -14.41
N GLU A 470 10.90 -13.32 -15.43
CA GLU A 470 10.32 -13.47 -16.76
C GLU A 470 8.90 -14.06 -16.73
N THR A 471 7.98 -13.55 -17.55
CA THR A 471 6.57 -14.01 -17.57
C THR A 471 6.43 -15.51 -17.90
N LEU A 472 7.36 -16.07 -18.67
CA LEU A 472 7.46 -17.50 -18.98
C LEU A 472 8.43 -18.28 -18.05
N GLN A 473 8.85 -17.71 -16.92
CA GLN A 473 9.50 -18.49 -15.87
C GLN A 473 8.45 -19.39 -15.19
N LEU A 474 8.48 -20.68 -15.54
CA LEU A 474 7.50 -21.68 -15.14
C LEU A 474 7.94 -22.57 -13.96
N THR A 475 9.13 -22.34 -13.41
CA THR A 475 9.69 -23.09 -12.28
C THR A 475 10.42 -22.14 -11.33
N TYR A 476 10.25 -22.37 -10.03
CA TYR A 476 10.88 -21.62 -8.93
C TYR A 476 11.32 -22.63 -7.88
N THR A 477 12.54 -22.52 -7.37
CA THR A 477 12.96 -23.28 -6.19
C THR A 477 12.16 -22.86 -4.96
N SER A 478 12.23 -23.66 -3.88
CA SER A 478 11.63 -23.33 -2.58
C SER A 478 12.05 -21.93 -2.12
N ASP A 479 13.36 -21.65 -2.11
CA ASP A 479 13.94 -20.38 -1.69
C ASP A 479 13.45 -19.19 -2.54
N GLU A 480 13.27 -19.37 -3.86
CA GLU A 480 12.74 -18.34 -4.76
C GLU A 480 11.24 -18.12 -4.56
N THR A 481 10.48 -19.19 -4.32
CA THR A 481 9.04 -19.16 -3.99
C THR A 481 8.81 -18.35 -2.71
N ASP A 482 9.59 -18.67 -1.66
CA ASP A 482 9.62 -17.95 -0.38
C ASP A 482 9.98 -16.48 -0.56
N ALA A 483 11.04 -16.18 -1.33
CA ALA A 483 11.55 -14.83 -1.49
C ALA A 483 10.63 -13.91 -2.32
N MET A 484 9.93 -14.46 -3.32
CA MET A 484 8.89 -13.74 -4.07
C MET A 484 7.69 -13.37 -3.18
N ILE A 485 7.21 -14.33 -2.37
CA ILE A 485 6.13 -14.10 -1.40
C ILE A 485 6.58 -13.08 -0.34
N LEU A 486 7.81 -13.15 0.16
CA LEU A 486 8.35 -12.15 1.08
C LEU A 486 8.41 -10.75 0.45
N ASN A 487 8.76 -10.65 -0.84
CA ASN A 487 8.77 -9.37 -1.57
C ASN A 487 7.36 -8.78 -1.70
N GLY A 488 6.36 -9.61 -2.02
CA GLY A 488 4.94 -9.22 -2.04
C GLY A 488 4.44 -8.68 -0.70
N ASN A 489 4.90 -9.28 0.42
CA ASN A 489 4.59 -8.76 1.75
C ASN A 489 5.16 -7.35 1.96
N GLN A 490 6.39 -7.09 1.49
CA GLN A 490 7.02 -5.77 1.61
C GLN A 490 6.36 -4.72 0.71
N ILE A 491 5.87 -5.09 -0.47
CA ILE A 491 5.08 -4.19 -1.33
C ILE A 491 3.81 -3.76 -0.59
N ALA A 492 3.03 -4.72 -0.08
CA ALA A 492 1.79 -4.45 0.66
C ALA A 492 2.01 -3.66 1.96
N ALA A 493 3.13 -3.88 2.65
CA ALA A 493 3.49 -3.21 3.90
C ALA A 493 4.41 -1.99 3.72
N GLN A 494 4.73 -1.59 2.49
CA GLN A 494 5.64 -0.49 2.14
C GLN A 494 6.96 -0.54 2.93
N GLY A 495 7.63 -1.69 2.84
CA GLY A 495 8.90 -1.96 3.53
C GLY A 495 8.82 -2.10 5.05
N GLY A 496 7.60 -2.20 5.60
CA GLY A 496 7.37 -2.26 7.03
C GLY A 496 7.40 -0.89 7.73
N ASP A 497 7.12 0.21 7.01
CA ASP A 497 6.95 1.53 7.63
C ASP A 497 5.88 1.49 8.73
N GLU A 498 6.28 1.86 9.94
CA GLU A 498 5.44 1.85 11.15
C GLU A 498 4.18 2.75 10.99
N ASN A 499 4.25 3.77 10.15
CA ASN A 499 3.16 4.71 9.86
C ASN A 499 2.27 4.26 8.68
N TRP A 500 2.67 3.26 7.91
CA TRP A 500 1.97 2.87 6.68
C TRP A 500 0.52 2.47 6.93
N GLY A 501 0.26 1.69 7.99
CA GLY A 501 -1.11 1.30 8.35
C GLY A 501 -2.03 2.51 8.58
N ALA A 502 -1.54 3.55 9.25
CA ALA A 502 -2.27 4.79 9.48
C ALA A 502 -2.42 5.63 8.19
N CYS A 503 -1.40 5.66 7.33
CA CYS A 503 -1.45 6.33 6.03
C CYS A 503 -2.51 5.68 5.12
N LEU A 504 -2.47 4.35 5.01
CA LEU A 504 -3.43 3.54 4.26
C LEU A 504 -4.86 3.70 4.81
N ALA A 505 -5.02 3.69 6.14
CA ALA A 505 -6.31 3.94 6.78
C ALA A 505 -6.86 5.34 6.47
N CYS A 506 -6.01 6.37 6.47
CA CYS A 506 -6.40 7.72 6.05
C CYS A 506 -6.90 7.73 4.60
N GLY A 507 -6.15 7.12 3.66
CA GLY A 507 -6.53 7.09 2.25
C GLY A 507 -7.82 6.32 1.98
N ILE A 508 -8.05 5.21 2.70
CA ILE A 508 -9.30 4.45 2.67
C ILE A 508 -10.49 5.29 3.16
N MET A 509 -10.34 6.00 4.29
CA MET A 509 -11.45 6.69 4.96
C MET A 509 -11.70 8.12 4.47
N LEU A 510 -10.78 8.72 3.71
CA LEU A 510 -10.78 10.15 3.38
C LEU A 510 -12.11 10.66 2.81
N LYS A 511 -12.74 9.92 1.89
CA LYS A 511 -14.04 10.32 1.29
C LYS A 511 -15.25 10.14 2.22
N GLU A 512 -15.15 9.22 3.18
CA GLU A 512 -16.25 8.89 4.09
C GLU A 512 -16.34 9.88 5.26
N VAL A 513 -15.19 10.38 5.76
CA VAL A 513 -15.13 11.34 6.88
C VAL A 513 -14.75 12.77 6.45
N GLY A 514 -14.14 12.94 5.28
CA GLY A 514 -13.61 14.21 4.79
C GLY A 514 -12.29 14.63 5.45
N GLU A 515 -11.53 15.52 4.78
CA GLU A 515 -10.23 16.02 5.28
C GLU A 515 -10.27 16.57 6.72
N ALA A 516 -11.40 17.18 7.10
CA ALA A 516 -11.52 17.93 8.34
C ALA A 516 -11.59 17.04 9.60
N ASP A 517 -11.94 15.76 9.47
CA ASP A 517 -12.10 14.84 10.61
C ASP A 517 -11.03 13.73 10.65
N LEU A 518 -9.93 13.87 9.88
CA LEU A 518 -8.71 13.04 10.00
C LEU A 518 -7.68 13.64 10.98
N PRO A 519 -6.85 12.84 11.67
CA PRO A 519 -5.87 13.33 12.66
C PRO A 519 -4.78 14.25 12.08
N MET A 520 -4.45 15.33 12.80
CA MET A 520 -3.56 16.41 12.31
C MET A 520 -2.09 16.04 12.11
N GLU A 521 -1.57 14.97 12.73
CA GLU A 521 -0.12 14.69 12.83
C GLU A 521 0.57 14.45 11.47
N GLN A 522 -0.17 14.21 10.38
CA GLN A 522 0.42 14.00 9.05
C GLN A 522 0.30 15.20 8.09
N TYR A 523 -0.28 16.33 8.50
CA TYR A 523 -0.55 17.45 7.57
C TYR A 523 0.73 18.14 7.07
N ALA A 524 1.79 18.21 7.89
CA ALA A 524 3.08 18.81 7.50
C ALA A 524 3.90 17.92 6.55
N LEU A 525 3.76 16.58 6.65
CA LEU A 525 4.51 15.60 5.86
C LEU A 525 4.04 15.48 4.40
N ARG A 526 2.84 16.00 4.07
CA ARG A 526 2.16 15.76 2.78
C ARG A 526 2.24 16.91 1.77
N GLN A 527 2.88 18.03 2.11
CA GLN A 527 2.89 19.25 1.29
C GLN A 527 4.32 19.55 0.79
N GLU A 528 4.55 19.61 -0.53
CA GLU A 528 5.90 19.80 -1.09
C GLU A 528 6.59 21.09 -0.62
N HIS A 529 5.83 22.17 -0.41
CA HIS A 529 6.39 23.45 0.07
C HIS A 529 6.86 23.42 1.53
N LEU A 530 6.44 22.41 2.30
CA LEU A 530 6.81 22.24 3.71
C LEU A 530 8.00 21.29 3.93
N ARG A 531 8.53 20.63 2.89
CA ARG A 531 9.74 19.76 2.97
C ARG A 531 10.99 20.45 3.52
N ASN A 532 11.02 21.78 3.54
CA ASN A 532 12.09 22.59 4.11
C ASN A 532 12.04 22.71 5.65
N LEU A 533 10.98 22.19 6.28
CA LEU A 533 10.80 22.24 7.73
C LEU A 533 11.29 20.96 8.40
N VAL A 534 11.66 21.10 9.67
CA VAL A 534 11.83 19.97 10.60
C VAL A 534 11.08 20.28 11.88
N GLU A 535 10.50 19.25 12.47
CA GLU A 535 9.84 19.31 13.76
C GLU A 535 10.58 18.47 14.80
N SER A 536 10.30 18.71 16.08
CA SER A 536 10.72 17.85 17.17
C SER A 536 9.68 17.82 18.28
N VAL A 537 9.61 16.69 18.98
CA VAL A 537 8.68 16.43 20.09
C VAL A 537 9.49 16.22 21.36
N ASN A 538 9.28 17.05 22.38
CA ASN A 538 9.95 16.97 23.68
C ASN A 538 11.50 16.88 23.59
N GLU A 539 12.11 17.54 22.60
CA GLU A 539 13.56 17.51 22.37
C GLU A 539 14.27 18.71 23.01
N GLY A 540 15.38 18.45 23.71
CA GLY A 540 16.20 19.51 24.31
C GLY A 540 16.96 20.30 23.25
N TRP A 541 16.84 21.63 23.29
CA TRP A 541 17.54 22.56 22.39
C TRP A 541 19.02 22.74 22.80
N ASN A 542 19.77 21.64 22.77
CA ASN A 542 21.12 21.52 23.30
C ASN A 542 22.16 22.34 22.52
N ASP A 543 21.94 22.50 21.20
CA ASP A 543 22.81 23.25 20.29
C ASP A 543 22.52 24.77 20.32
N SER A 544 21.53 25.21 21.10
CA SER A 544 21.24 26.64 21.30
C SER A 544 22.00 27.24 22.48
N ILE A 545 22.45 28.50 22.34
CA ILE A 545 23.00 29.27 23.48
C ILE A 545 21.83 29.62 24.44
N PRO A 546 21.79 29.13 25.69
CA PRO A 546 20.67 29.38 26.60
C PRO A 546 20.65 30.84 27.11
N LEU A 547 19.47 31.34 27.49
CA LEU A 547 19.34 32.69 28.09
C LEU A 547 19.57 32.68 29.61
N ALA A 548 19.21 31.60 30.30
CA ALA A 548 19.16 31.53 31.75
C ALA A 548 19.73 30.21 32.33
N GLY A 549 20.78 29.66 31.72
CA GLY A 549 21.53 28.50 32.23
C GLY A 549 20.83 27.14 32.13
N THR A 550 19.58 27.09 31.67
CA THR A 550 18.87 25.88 31.25
C THR A 550 18.60 25.94 29.75
N HIS A 551 18.65 24.79 29.08
CA HIS A 551 18.21 24.68 27.69
C HIS A 551 16.69 24.54 27.62
N PRO A 552 16.01 25.14 26.62
CA PRO A 552 14.62 24.81 26.32
C PRO A 552 14.44 23.32 25.98
N GLN A 553 13.27 22.79 26.28
CA GLN A 553 12.80 21.48 25.82
C GLN A 553 11.29 21.59 25.60
N PRO A 554 10.85 22.16 24.46
CA PRO A 554 9.42 22.34 24.17
C PRO A 554 8.73 21.01 23.95
N ASP A 555 7.46 20.87 24.36
CA ASP A 555 6.70 19.64 24.09
C ASP A 555 6.57 19.38 22.58
N TYR A 556 6.48 20.44 21.76
CA TYR A 556 6.61 20.38 20.30
C TYR A 556 7.31 21.65 19.78
N SER A 557 8.15 21.55 18.74
CA SER A 557 8.75 22.72 18.08
C SER A 557 9.02 22.52 16.59
N VAL A 558 9.04 23.61 15.83
CA VAL A 558 9.30 23.60 14.38
C VAL A 558 10.29 24.70 14.00
N GLY A 559 11.21 24.35 13.10
CA GLY A 559 12.17 25.23 12.45
C GLY A 559 12.49 24.76 11.03
N PHE A 560 13.53 25.33 10.45
CA PHE A 560 14.01 24.94 9.11
C PHE A 560 15.01 23.80 9.22
N GLY A 561 14.91 22.83 8.32
CA GLY A 561 15.92 21.79 8.17
C GLY A 561 17.21 22.35 7.60
N ARG A 562 18.34 21.68 7.88
CA ARG A 562 19.65 22.03 7.30
C ARG A 562 19.60 22.16 5.76
N GLU A 563 18.88 21.27 5.08
CA GLU A 563 18.79 21.25 3.62
C GLU A 563 17.85 22.31 3.01
N ALA A 564 17.11 23.06 3.83
CA ALA A 564 16.36 24.23 3.36
C ALA A 564 17.29 25.33 2.79
N PHE A 565 18.49 25.46 3.34
CA PHE A 565 19.46 26.49 2.96
C PHE A 565 20.41 25.97 1.89
N THR A 566 20.70 26.77 0.87
CA THR A 566 21.68 26.42 -0.17
C THR A 566 23.08 26.20 0.40
N GLU A 567 23.93 25.44 -0.31
CA GLU A 567 25.33 25.20 0.12
C GLU A 567 26.11 26.50 0.41
N SER A 568 25.87 27.56 -0.37
CA SER A 568 26.44 28.90 -0.15
C SER A 568 25.96 29.52 1.16
N GLN A 569 24.66 29.46 1.44
CA GLN A 569 24.07 29.97 2.69
C GLN A 569 24.55 29.15 3.90
N ARG A 570 24.62 27.82 3.79
CA ARG A 570 25.21 26.96 4.84
C ARG A 570 26.67 27.29 5.11
N THR A 571 27.45 27.56 4.07
CA THR A 571 28.85 27.98 4.19
C THR A 571 28.99 29.33 4.91
N LYS A 572 28.08 30.28 4.64
CA LYS A 572 28.03 31.57 5.35
C LYS A 572 27.57 31.45 6.80
N LEU A 573 26.70 30.48 7.12
CA LEU A 573 26.25 30.21 8.48
C LEU A 573 27.30 29.47 9.34
N LEU A 574 28.19 28.70 8.72
CA LEU A 574 29.14 27.80 9.40
C LEU A 574 30.01 28.48 10.48
N PRO A 575 30.56 29.71 10.29
CA PRO A 575 31.31 30.42 11.33
C PRO A 575 30.49 30.76 12.58
N PHE A 576 29.15 30.81 12.47
CA PHE A 576 28.22 31.19 13.54
C PHE A 576 27.55 29.98 14.21
N ILE A 577 27.89 28.78 13.75
CA ILE A 577 27.36 27.50 14.25
C ILE A 577 28.44 26.74 15.05
N GLY A 578 29.71 26.89 14.68
CA GLY A 578 30.79 26.11 15.28
C GLY A 578 30.82 24.67 14.77
N ASP A 579 31.62 23.82 15.42
CA ASP A 579 31.69 22.39 15.13
C ASP A 579 30.70 21.62 16.04
N PHE A 580 29.41 21.72 15.69
CA PHE A 580 28.29 21.13 16.45
C PHE A 580 28.46 19.63 16.71
N LEU A 581 29.23 18.91 15.87
CA LEU A 581 29.57 17.49 16.09
C LEU A 581 30.40 17.24 17.36
N PHE A 582 30.99 18.28 17.95
CA PHE A 582 31.72 18.23 19.22
C PHE A 582 31.06 19.07 20.34
N GLY A 583 29.83 19.56 20.12
CA GLY A 583 29.00 20.20 21.14
C GLY A 583 29.12 21.73 21.27
N ASP A 584 29.54 22.42 20.20
CA ASP A 584 29.49 23.89 20.13
C ASP A 584 28.04 24.41 20.13
N GLN A 585 27.80 25.55 20.82
CA GLN A 585 26.48 26.19 20.89
C GLN A 585 26.36 27.34 19.89
N SER A 586 25.23 27.43 19.19
CA SER A 586 24.94 28.45 18.18
C SER A 586 23.86 29.44 18.61
N PHE A 587 23.88 30.62 17.98
CA PHE A 587 22.76 31.55 17.97
C PHE A 587 21.63 31.11 17.04
N PHE A 588 21.89 30.27 16.04
CA PHE A 588 20.99 30.00 14.92
C PHE A 588 20.34 28.61 14.92
N MET A 589 20.79 27.70 15.80
CA MET A 589 20.27 26.35 15.91
C MET A 589 19.59 26.09 17.25
N ALA A 590 18.53 25.30 17.22
CA ALA A 590 17.90 24.71 18.40
C ALA A 590 18.53 23.35 18.70
N THR A 591 18.52 22.47 17.70
CA THR A 591 19.07 21.12 17.71
C THR A 591 20.00 20.94 16.52
N PHE A 592 20.80 19.87 16.46
CA PHE A 592 21.75 19.60 15.38
C PHE A 592 21.13 19.58 13.96
N HIS A 593 19.81 19.46 13.84
CA HIS A 593 19.08 19.51 12.57
C HIS A 593 18.12 20.71 12.42
N MET A 594 17.79 21.43 13.50
CA MET A 594 16.78 22.50 13.50
C MET A 594 17.40 23.90 13.55
N TYR A 595 17.29 24.62 12.44
CA TYR A 595 17.78 25.98 12.23
C TYR A 595 16.64 26.98 12.35
N PHE A 596 16.88 28.15 12.94
CA PHE A 596 15.91 29.24 13.11
C PHE A 596 14.49 28.74 13.50
N PRO A 597 14.33 28.12 14.69
CA PRO A 597 13.02 27.71 15.17
C PRO A 597 12.07 28.90 15.20
N PHE A 598 10.80 28.70 14.84
CA PHE A 598 9.80 29.78 14.78
C PHE A 598 8.44 29.40 15.39
N LEU A 599 8.23 28.13 15.75
CA LEU A 599 7.00 27.66 16.38
C LEU A 599 7.34 26.77 17.59
N THR A 600 6.60 26.95 18.68
CA THR A 600 6.62 26.04 19.85
C THR A 600 5.22 25.76 20.37
N CYS A 601 5.01 24.56 20.92
CA CYS A 601 3.86 24.20 21.72
C CYS A 601 4.28 23.73 23.11
N GLU A 602 3.47 24.06 24.11
CA GLU A 602 3.59 23.55 25.49
C GLU A 602 2.20 23.11 25.99
N VAL A 603 2.11 21.86 26.40
CA VAL A 603 0.89 21.19 26.87
C VAL A 603 1.01 20.91 28.36
N LYS A 604 0.01 21.26 29.16
CA LYS A 604 0.01 21.02 30.61
C LYS A 604 -1.36 20.58 31.10
N CYS A 605 -1.42 19.95 32.28
CA CYS A 605 -2.68 19.55 32.91
C CYS A 605 -3.05 20.52 34.05
N GLY A 606 -4.25 21.09 33.99
CA GLY A 606 -4.81 21.96 35.03
C GLY A 606 -4.39 23.44 34.94
N THR A 607 -5.19 24.30 35.56
CA THR A 607 -5.15 25.77 35.37
C THR A 607 -3.85 26.46 35.79
N ALA A 608 -3.12 25.91 36.76
CA ALA A 608 -1.78 26.40 37.14
C ALA A 608 -0.69 26.04 36.10
N GLY A 609 -0.93 25.04 35.26
CA GLY A 609 0.01 24.58 34.24
C GLY A 609 0.21 25.58 33.11
N LEU A 610 -0.86 26.24 32.64
CA LEU A 610 -0.78 27.16 31.50
C LEU A 610 0.11 28.39 31.74
N GLU A 611 0.28 28.85 32.99
CA GLU A 611 1.24 29.94 33.27
C GLU A 611 2.70 29.46 33.26
N ILE A 612 2.94 28.17 33.54
CA ILE A 612 4.27 27.55 33.47
C ILE A 612 4.62 27.34 31.99
N ALA A 613 3.72 26.76 31.21
CA ALA A 613 3.84 26.65 29.75
C ALA A 613 4.04 28.02 29.08
N ASP A 614 3.24 29.04 29.45
CA ASP A 614 3.42 30.42 28.98
C ASP A 614 4.83 30.96 29.28
N ARG A 615 5.53 30.50 30.33
CA ARG A 615 6.91 30.89 30.65
C ARG A 615 7.95 30.07 29.90
N GLN A 616 7.73 28.77 29.72
CA GLN A 616 8.61 27.90 28.92
C GLN A 616 8.63 28.36 27.46
N ASN A 617 7.45 28.52 26.85
CA ASN A 617 7.30 29.09 25.50
C ASN A 617 7.93 30.47 25.36
N ALA A 618 7.81 31.35 26.38
CA ALA A 618 8.48 32.65 26.34
C ALA A 618 10.02 32.53 26.35
N HIS A 619 10.58 31.54 27.05
CA HIS A 619 12.02 31.28 27.04
C HIS A 619 12.48 30.76 25.66
N SER A 620 11.83 29.72 25.13
CA SER A 620 12.12 29.14 23.81
C SER A 620 11.99 30.18 22.69
N MET A 621 10.90 30.94 22.67
CA MET A 621 10.68 31.95 21.63
C MET A 621 11.56 33.19 21.78
N THR A 622 12.08 33.50 22.98
CA THR A 622 13.11 34.54 23.10
C THR A 622 14.42 34.11 22.42
N ILE A 623 14.80 32.82 22.51
CA ILE A 623 15.96 32.28 21.80
C ILE A 623 15.74 32.32 20.27
N ALA A 624 14.58 31.88 19.80
CA ALA A 624 14.18 31.96 18.39
C ALA A 624 14.22 33.39 17.82
N VAL A 625 13.56 34.34 18.50
CA VAL A 625 13.51 35.75 18.06
C VAL A 625 14.90 36.38 18.10
N ARG A 626 15.74 36.06 19.09
CA ARG A 626 17.14 36.49 19.13
C ARG A 626 17.92 35.97 17.93
N ALA A 627 17.78 34.69 17.55
CA ALA A 627 18.47 34.10 16.40
C ALA A 627 18.30 34.94 15.13
N VAL A 628 17.04 35.27 14.78
CA VAL A 628 16.72 36.10 13.61
C VAL A 628 17.16 37.55 13.82
N THR A 629 17.07 38.08 15.05
CA THR A 629 17.47 39.47 15.34
C THR A 629 18.97 39.70 15.18
N GLU A 630 19.82 38.82 15.73
CA GLU A 630 21.28 38.93 15.61
C GLU A 630 21.74 38.78 14.15
N LEU A 631 21.13 37.87 13.38
CA LEU A 631 21.36 37.75 11.93
C LEU A 631 21.10 39.09 11.21
N PHE A 632 19.96 39.74 11.48
CA PHE A 632 19.61 41.01 10.85
C PHE A 632 20.46 42.18 11.34
N LEU A 633 20.90 42.18 12.60
CA LEU A 633 21.84 43.17 13.12
C LEU A 633 23.23 43.04 12.47
N ALA A 634 23.73 41.81 12.29
CA ALA A 634 25.03 41.55 11.64
C ALA A 634 25.11 42.14 10.23
N VAL A 635 24.02 42.07 9.46
CA VAL A 635 23.91 42.66 8.11
C VAL A 635 23.33 44.08 8.08
N LYS A 636 23.19 44.74 9.24
CA LYS A 636 22.71 46.13 9.40
C LYS A 636 21.29 46.37 8.87
N ARG A 637 20.43 45.35 8.95
CA ARG A 637 19.01 45.35 8.54
C ARG A 637 18.04 45.27 9.74
N GLY A 638 18.49 45.60 10.95
CA GLY A 638 17.69 45.49 12.18
C GLY A 638 16.31 46.18 12.14
N ASP A 639 16.18 47.28 11.39
CA ASP A 639 14.90 47.97 11.20
C ASP A 639 13.82 47.10 10.53
N GLU A 640 14.18 46.07 9.75
CA GLU A 640 13.25 45.15 9.10
C GLU A 640 12.59 44.15 10.05
N VAL A 641 13.23 43.89 11.19
CA VAL A 641 12.75 42.95 12.22
C VAL A 641 12.27 43.65 13.50
N ASN A 642 12.64 44.92 13.71
CA ASN A 642 12.18 45.72 14.84
C ASN A 642 10.65 45.78 14.88
N ARG A 643 10.06 45.34 16.00
CA ARG A 643 8.61 45.24 16.24
C ARG A 643 7.84 44.34 15.27
N GLN A 644 8.51 43.44 14.54
CA GLN A 644 7.87 42.42 13.70
C GLN A 644 7.76 41.09 14.44
N ILE A 645 6.65 40.37 14.26
CA ILE A 645 6.51 39.00 14.79
C ILE A 645 7.44 38.07 13.99
N LEU A 646 8.38 37.43 14.68
CA LEU A 646 9.37 36.51 14.12
C LEU A 646 9.15 35.05 14.54
N ALA A 647 8.34 34.79 15.57
CA ALA A 647 8.05 33.45 16.06
C ALA A 647 6.69 33.39 16.77
N PHE A 648 6.13 32.19 16.93
CA PHE A 648 4.81 31.94 17.53
C PHE A 648 4.89 30.86 18.60
N SER A 649 4.03 30.97 19.62
CA SER A 649 3.88 29.90 20.61
C SER A 649 2.43 29.59 20.94
N PHE A 650 2.13 28.31 21.07
CA PHE A 650 0.86 27.77 21.50
C PHE A 650 1.01 27.16 22.90
N THR A 651 0.12 27.51 23.80
CA THR A 651 0.06 26.96 25.16
C THR A 651 -1.35 26.40 25.37
N HIS A 652 -1.50 25.11 25.68
CA HIS A 652 -2.82 24.54 25.91
C HIS A 652 -2.90 23.47 27.01
N ASP A 653 -4.13 23.20 27.43
CA ASP A 653 -4.50 22.08 28.29
C ASP A 653 -5.69 21.33 27.67
N HIS A 654 -6.44 20.59 28.49
CA HIS A 654 -7.66 19.87 28.11
C HIS A 654 -8.87 20.75 27.72
N GLU A 655 -8.84 22.06 27.95
CA GLU A 655 -9.99 22.96 27.77
C GLU A 655 -9.62 24.26 27.03
N SER A 656 -8.43 24.82 27.29
CA SER A 656 -8.05 26.17 26.86
C SER A 656 -6.80 26.20 25.98
N VAL A 657 -6.81 27.08 24.96
CA VAL A 657 -5.64 27.41 24.11
C VAL A 657 -5.28 28.89 24.24
N ARG A 658 -3.98 29.19 24.27
CA ARG A 658 -3.39 30.54 24.25
C ARG A 658 -2.36 30.62 23.13
N ILE A 659 -2.50 31.61 22.24
CA ILE A 659 -1.63 31.80 21.07
C ILE A 659 -0.95 33.16 21.18
N TYR A 660 0.37 33.20 21.00
CA TYR A 660 1.17 34.41 21.05
C TYR A 660 2.10 34.53 19.83
N GLY A 661 2.36 35.76 19.41
CA GLY A 661 3.46 36.10 18.50
C GLY A 661 4.55 36.85 19.25
N HIS A 662 5.81 36.53 18.99
CA HIS A 662 6.98 37.06 19.69
C HIS A 662 7.81 37.94 18.75
N TYR A 663 8.33 39.05 19.28
CA TYR A 663 8.99 40.10 18.50
C TYR A 663 10.09 40.83 19.28
N PRO A 664 11.13 41.35 18.61
CA PRO A 664 12.14 42.18 19.24
C PRO A 664 11.71 43.65 19.24
N VAL A 665 12.25 44.43 20.18
CA VAL A 665 12.29 45.89 20.14
C VAL A 665 13.75 46.28 20.27
N ILE A 666 14.27 46.92 19.21
CA ILE A 666 15.67 47.29 19.08
C ILE A 666 15.79 48.79 19.32
N ASP A 667 16.54 49.17 20.35
CA ASP A 667 16.94 50.54 20.68
C ASP A 667 18.47 50.70 20.47
N GLU A 668 19.01 51.92 20.46
CA GLU A 668 20.44 52.20 20.18
C GLU A 668 21.47 51.52 21.12
N GLN A 669 21.02 50.91 22.23
CA GLN A 669 21.89 50.38 23.29
C GLN A 669 21.53 48.95 23.74
N ASP A 670 20.37 48.42 23.33
CA ASP A 670 19.81 47.19 23.91
C ASP A 670 18.69 46.62 23.03
N THR A 671 18.53 45.29 23.03
CA THR A 671 17.49 44.55 22.30
C THR A 671 16.61 43.82 23.30
N LYS A 672 15.32 44.18 23.35
CA LYS A 672 14.34 43.61 24.30
C LYS A 672 13.32 42.75 23.57
N TYR A 673 12.95 41.62 24.17
CA TYR A 673 12.03 40.65 23.57
C TYR A 673 10.66 40.70 24.22
N PHE A 674 9.61 40.68 23.41
CA PHE A 674 8.21 40.83 23.85
C PHE A 674 7.31 39.81 23.16
N ARG A 675 6.15 39.55 23.78
CA ARG A 675 5.08 38.76 23.20
C ARG A 675 3.78 39.56 23.08
N HIS A 676 3.09 39.38 21.97
CA HIS A 676 1.73 39.85 21.73
C HIS A 676 0.76 38.67 21.88
N THR A 677 -0.37 38.86 22.57
CA THR A 677 -1.43 37.84 22.62
C THR A 677 -2.25 37.91 21.34
N ILE A 678 -2.18 36.87 20.51
CA ILE A 678 -2.96 36.77 19.27
C ILE A 678 -4.38 36.33 19.63
N HIS A 679 -4.52 35.24 20.39
CA HIS A 679 -5.82 34.75 20.81
C HIS A 679 -5.74 33.92 22.10
N ARG A 680 -6.86 33.86 22.84
CA ARG A 680 -7.06 32.98 24.01
C ARG A 680 -8.52 32.54 23.98
N PHE A 681 -8.77 31.24 23.98
CA PHE A 681 -10.11 30.67 23.88
C PHE A 681 -10.20 29.32 24.58
N ASP A 682 -11.42 28.97 24.95
CA ASP A 682 -11.80 27.63 25.41
C ASP A 682 -12.38 26.89 24.21
N PHE A 683 -11.82 25.72 23.87
CA PHE A 683 -12.22 24.95 22.69
C PHE A 683 -13.32 23.92 22.99
N THR A 684 -13.68 23.74 24.26
CA THR A 684 -14.81 22.91 24.71
C THR A 684 -16.09 23.73 24.86
N ALA A 685 -15.96 25.04 25.08
CA ALA A 685 -17.06 25.98 25.15
C ALA A 685 -17.89 26.03 23.84
N LEU A 686 -19.17 26.41 23.98
CA LEU A 686 -20.10 26.64 22.88
C LEU A 686 -20.20 25.47 21.88
N GLU A 687 -20.24 24.23 22.41
CA GLU A 687 -20.33 22.98 21.63
C GLU A 687 -19.16 22.80 20.64
N GLY A 688 -17.96 23.26 21.02
CA GLY A 688 -16.76 23.11 20.22
C GLY A 688 -16.65 24.05 19.02
N ARG A 689 -17.41 25.17 19.01
CA ARG A 689 -17.38 26.18 17.93
C ARG A 689 -15.97 26.58 17.48
N ASP A 690 -15.07 26.75 18.45
CA ASP A 690 -13.70 27.22 18.22
C ASP A 690 -12.66 26.10 18.19
N LYS A 691 -13.08 24.81 18.13
CA LYS A 691 -12.17 23.64 18.11
C LYS A 691 -11.10 23.71 17.01
N TRP A 692 -11.45 24.26 15.85
CA TRP A 692 -10.55 24.44 14.70
C TRP A 692 -9.82 25.80 14.65
N THR A 693 -9.92 26.63 15.69
CA THR A 693 -9.29 27.96 15.68
C THR A 693 -7.77 27.89 15.77
N ALA A 694 -7.21 26.95 16.55
CA ALA A 694 -5.76 26.72 16.57
C ALA A 694 -5.24 26.24 15.21
N TYR A 695 -5.89 25.21 14.62
CA TYR A 695 -5.57 24.69 13.28
C TYR A 695 -5.52 25.79 12.21
N ARG A 696 -6.56 26.64 12.13
CA ARG A 696 -6.61 27.74 11.15
C ARG A 696 -5.47 28.74 11.33
N VAL A 697 -5.08 29.05 12.57
CA VAL A 697 -3.94 29.95 12.81
C VAL A 697 -2.62 29.27 12.41
N THR A 698 -2.40 28.01 12.76
CA THR A 698 -1.20 27.25 12.35
C THR A 698 -1.09 27.14 10.83
N LYS A 699 -2.20 26.83 10.14
CA LYS A 699 -2.25 26.78 8.68
C LYS A 699 -1.87 28.12 8.06
N ASN A 700 -2.45 29.24 8.52
CA ASN A 700 -2.07 30.58 8.03
C ASN A 700 -0.62 30.96 8.37
N ILE A 701 -0.04 30.46 9.49
CA ILE A 701 1.38 30.64 9.77
C ILE A 701 2.23 29.97 8.68
N TYR A 702 1.91 28.73 8.29
CA TYR A 702 2.66 28.00 7.25
C TYR A 702 2.38 28.48 5.82
N ASP A 703 1.14 28.80 5.48
CA ASP A 703 0.73 29.12 4.10
C ASP A 703 0.90 30.61 3.75
N GLU A 704 0.70 31.54 4.72
CA GLU A 704 0.74 32.99 4.46
C GLU A 704 2.00 33.68 5.01
N TRP A 705 2.45 33.34 6.23
CA TRP A 705 3.55 34.04 6.90
C TRP A 705 4.93 33.44 6.62
N LEU A 706 5.04 32.11 6.68
CA LEU A 706 6.30 31.38 6.60
C LEU A 706 7.10 31.64 5.31
N PRO A 707 6.52 31.66 4.10
CA PRO A 707 7.31 31.82 2.87
C PRO A 707 8.07 33.16 2.85
N GLY A 708 7.38 34.25 3.23
CA GLY A 708 7.99 35.57 3.34
C GLY A 708 8.94 35.74 4.53
N HIS A 709 8.80 34.94 5.58
CA HIS A 709 9.77 34.89 6.68
C HIS A 709 11.07 34.16 6.27
N PHE A 710 10.93 33.03 5.57
CA PHE A 710 12.05 32.25 5.06
C PHE A 710 12.86 33.02 4.01
N GLU A 711 12.19 33.65 3.04
CA GLU A 711 12.85 34.50 2.03
C GLU A 711 13.68 35.62 2.68
N LYS A 712 13.14 36.24 3.74
CA LYS A 712 13.85 37.26 4.54
C LYS A 712 15.11 36.71 5.21
N ILE A 713 15.03 35.54 5.84
CA ILE A 713 16.19 34.88 6.47
C ILE A 713 17.26 34.57 5.41
N CYS A 714 16.90 33.91 4.31
CA CYS A 714 17.80 33.62 3.19
C CYS A 714 18.47 34.89 2.65
N SER A 715 17.69 35.94 2.41
CA SER A 715 18.18 37.25 1.95
C SER A 715 19.17 37.92 2.92
N ALA A 716 19.03 37.69 4.23
CA ALA A 716 19.97 38.19 5.24
C ALA A 716 21.24 37.33 5.30
N ILE A 717 21.11 36.00 5.29
CA ILE A 717 22.26 35.07 5.21
C ILE A 717 23.10 35.38 3.97
N ASP A 718 22.46 35.70 2.84
CA ASP A 718 23.18 35.99 1.61
C ASP A 718 24.06 37.24 1.65
N GLN A 719 23.79 38.15 2.60
CA GLN A 719 24.56 39.37 2.84
C GLN A 719 25.59 39.25 3.97
N LEU A 720 25.69 38.09 4.63
CA LEU A 720 26.75 37.85 5.60
C LEU A 720 28.12 37.92 4.90
N PRO A 721 29.06 38.73 5.41
CA PRO A 721 30.43 38.78 4.87
C PRO A 721 31.17 37.49 5.22
N SER A 722 32.12 37.12 4.36
CA SER A 722 32.92 35.88 4.49
C SER A 722 33.79 35.81 5.76
N GLU A 723 34.01 36.95 6.42
CA GLU A 723 34.77 37.07 7.66
C GLU A 723 34.06 38.08 8.58
N LEU A 724 33.39 37.57 9.62
CA LEU A 724 32.92 38.35 10.77
C LEU A 724 33.14 37.50 12.03
N ASP A 725 33.94 38.02 12.96
CA ASP A 725 34.14 37.44 14.28
C ASP A 725 33.20 38.15 15.25
N PHE A 726 32.39 37.41 16.00
CA PHE A 726 31.58 37.98 17.09
C PHE A 726 32.44 37.99 18.35
N ASP A 727 32.94 39.18 18.72
CA ASP A 727 33.62 39.42 20.00
C ASP A 727 32.76 38.89 21.17
N VAL A 728 33.07 37.70 21.68
CA VAL A 728 32.51 37.18 22.93
C VAL A 728 33.07 38.03 24.07
N PRO A 729 32.26 38.85 24.76
CA PRO A 729 32.77 39.66 25.86
C PRO A 729 33.09 38.72 27.02
N ALA A 730 34.37 38.47 27.27
CA ALA A 730 34.82 37.80 28.48
C ALA A 730 34.22 38.51 29.70
N LEU A 731 33.67 37.73 30.65
CA LEU A 731 32.99 38.28 31.84
C LEU A 731 33.86 39.35 32.52
N SER A 732 33.39 40.59 32.48
CA SER A 732 34.06 41.68 33.18
C SER A 732 33.86 41.54 34.70
N GLU A 733 34.89 41.95 35.44
CA GLU A 733 35.06 41.59 36.85
C GLU A 733 34.00 42.23 37.76
N ALA A 734 33.19 41.38 38.41
CA ALA A 734 32.44 41.73 39.61
C ALA A 734 32.78 40.77 40.76
N THR A 735 33.76 41.17 41.58
CA THR A 735 33.99 40.70 42.96
C THR A 735 34.24 39.20 43.20
N GLY A 736 35.46 38.77 42.87
CA GLY A 736 36.38 38.09 43.81
C GLY A 736 35.97 36.78 44.50
N LEU A 737 36.51 35.65 44.00
CA LEU A 737 36.93 34.48 44.81
C LEU A 737 37.81 33.49 44.00
N SER A 738 38.81 34.00 43.26
CA SER A 738 39.77 33.17 42.50
C SER A 738 41.11 33.06 43.24
N GLN A 739 41.28 32.00 44.03
CA GLN A 739 42.61 31.57 44.50
C GLN A 739 42.76 30.07 44.83
N ASP A 740 41.68 29.29 44.96
CA ASP A 740 41.74 27.88 45.41
C ASP A 740 41.55 26.81 44.30
N LEU A 741 41.21 27.17 43.07
CA LEU A 741 40.93 26.16 42.02
C LEU A 741 42.17 25.70 41.24
N GLY A 742 43.26 26.48 41.24
CA GLY A 742 44.47 26.19 40.46
C GLY A 742 45.33 25.02 40.95
N ASN A 743 45.12 24.55 42.18
CA ASN A 743 45.99 23.56 42.84
C ASN A 743 45.48 22.11 42.79
N LEU A 744 44.37 21.82 42.11
CA LEU A 744 43.76 20.48 42.05
C LEU A 744 43.96 19.73 40.73
N LEU A 745 44.47 20.38 39.67
CA LEU A 745 44.57 19.81 38.32
C LEU A 745 45.92 19.14 37.97
N GLN A 746 46.82 18.92 38.94
CA GLN A 746 48.14 18.31 38.70
C GLN A 746 48.38 16.95 39.42
N SER A 747 47.33 16.22 39.82
CA SER A 747 47.50 14.86 40.35
C SER A 747 46.37 13.90 40.01
N GLY A 748 46.63 12.92 39.13
CA GLY A 748 45.80 11.71 39.02
C GLY A 748 45.46 11.24 37.60
N ALA A 749 46.44 10.76 36.83
CA ALA A 749 46.15 9.89 35.69
C ALA A 749 46.07 8.43 36.18
N GLY A 750 44.99 7.68 35.88
CA GLY A 750 44.91 6.24 36.16
C GLY A 750 43.52 5.58 36.23
N SER A 751 43.04 5.06 35.09
CA SER A 751 42.31 3.78 34.88
C SER A 751 41.02 3.36 35.65
N THR A 752 39.97 3.08 34.84
CA THR A 752 39.02 1.92 34.85
C THR A 752 37.86 1.75 35.88
N SER A 753 36.63 2.08 35.43
CA SER A 753 35.35 1.30 35.40
C SER A 753 34.79 0.50 36.61
N ALA A 754 33.69 1.03 37.21
CA ALA A 754 32.33 0.46 37.48
C ALA A 754 32.11 -0.94 38.16
N PRO A 755 30.89 -1.36 38.60
CA PRO A 755 29.57 -0.67 38.78
C PRO A 755 28.87 -0.90 40.18
N ASN A 756 27.66 -0.32 40.39
CA ASN A 756 26.51 -0.74 41.25
C ASN A 756 26.73 -1.02 42.78
N GLU A 757 25.74 -0.96 43.70
CA GLU A 757 24.30 -0.57 43.69
C GLU A 757 23.85 -0.14 45.12
N GLN A 758 22.63 0.39 45.24
CA GLN A 758 21.60 0.22 46.30
C GLN A 758 22.01 -0.38 47.69
N ASP A 759 21.44 0.02 48.85
CA ASP A 759 20.18 0.73 49.10
C ASP A 759 20.04 1.20 50.57
N HIS A 760 18.94 1.91 50.87
CA HIS A 760 18.18 1.89 52.13
C HIS A 760 18.84 2.42 53.44
N GLN A 761 18.10 2.94 54.44
CA GLN A 761 16.76 3.56 54.53
C GLN A 761 16.64 4.19 55.94
N SER A 762 15.69 5.14 56.10
CA SER A 762 15.09 5.55 57.38
C SER A 762 15.99 6.39 58.33
N SER A 763 15.46 7.31 59.17
CA SER A 763 14.06 7.59 59.50
C SER A 763 13.81 9.05 59.99
N ASN A 764 12.62 9.54 59.65
CA ASN A 764 11.66 10.36 60.44
C ASN A 764 12.03 11.71 61.09
N GLY A 765 11.11 12.68 60.93
CA GLY A 765 11.01 13.94 61.70
C GLY A 765 10.98 15.18 60.78
N VAL A 766 9.93 15.40 59.96
CA VAL A 766 8.61 15.99 60.31
C VAL A 766 8.69 17.47 60.71
N GLU A 767 8.18 18.31 59.80
CA GLU A 767 7.54 19.64 59.96
C GLU A 767 8.30 20.75 60.72
N ASP A 768 8.66 21.83 60.02
CA ASP A 768 7.84 23.06 60.09
C ASP A 768 8.11 24.03 58.91
N GLU A 769 7.20 24.99 58.72
CA GLU A 769 7.14 25.92 57.56
C GLU A 769 8.14 27.11 57.59
N ALA A 770 8.15 27.85 56.48
CA ALA A 770 8.60 29.26 56.30
C ALA A 770 10.01 29.54 55.71
N THR A 771 9.98 30.03 54.46
CA THR A 771 10.93 30.93 53.78
C THR A 771 11.07 32.30 54.50
N PRO A 772 12.04 33.20 54.14
CA PRO A 772 13.05 33.15 53.07
C PRO A 772 14.49 33.59 53.50
N ASP A 773 15.32 33.93 52.50
CA ASP A 773 16.48 34.84 52.55
C ASP A 773 17.87 34.38 53.03
N SER A 774 18.65 33.91 52.04
CA SER A 774 19.96 34.48 51.67
C SER A 774 21.25 34.12 52.45
N SER A 775 22.32 33.96 51.65
CA SER A 775 23.75 34.12 51.98
C SER A 775 24.57 32.97 52.61
N PHE A 776 25.26 32.26 51.70
CA PHE A 776 26.73 32.06 51.66
C PHE A 776 27.52 31.13 52.61
N THR A 777 28.49 30.47 51.95
CA THR A 777 29.84 30.01 52.36
C THR A 777 30.12 28.54 52.77
N LYS A 778 31.29 28.07 52.28
CA LYS A 778 31.82 26.70 52.23
C LYS A 778 32.56 26.28 53.51
N THR A 779 32.64 24.97 53.76
CA THR A 779 33.82 24.14 54.20
C THR A 779 33.33 22.71 54.49
N GLY A 780 34.11 21.62 54.44
CA GLY A 780 35.51 21.39 54.07
C GLY A 780 35.81 19.86 54.06
N VAL A 781 36.93 19.42 53.46
CA VAL A 781 37.27 18.00 53.20
C VAL A 781 38.14 17.37 54.31
N VAL A 782 37.91 16.11 54.70
CA VAL A 782 38.90 15.24 55.41
C VAL A 782 38.89 13.80 54.86
N LYS A 783 40.06 13.13 54.91
CA LYS A 783 40.45 11.87 54.21
C LYS A 783 40.59 10.64 55.11
N ARG A 784 40.48 9.43 54.51
CA ARG A 784 41.13 8.12 54.86
C ARG A 784 40.76 7.53 56.27
N SER A 785 40.93 6.25 56.63
CA SER A 785 41.69 5.06 56.16
C SER A 785 41.06 3.77 56.78
N SER A 786 41.33 2.49 56.48
CA SER A 786 41.92 1.69 55.38
C SER A 786 42.03 0.20 55.86
N LYS A 787 42.48 -0.77 55.03
CA LYS A 787 42.80 -2.19 55.39
C LYS A 787 41.57 -3.07 55.75
N GLU A 788 41.54 -4.41 55.85
CA GLU A 788 42.33 -5.62 55.43
C GLU A 788 41.45 -6.87 55.77
N GLU A 789 41.57 -8.12 55.26
CA GLU A 789 42.44 -8.82 54.28
C GLU A 789 41.75 -10.16 53.88
N LYS A 790 42.22 -10.85 52.82
CA LYS A 790 41.97 -12.30 52.47
C LYS A 790 40.54 -12.70 52.03
N GLY A 791 40.32 -13.66 51.14
CA GLY A 791 41.25 -14.46 50.32
C GLY A 791 40.68 -15.84 49.92
N LEU A 792 41.23 -16.47 48.87
CA LEU A 792 40.91 -17.80 48.32
C LEU A 792 39.53 -17.94 47.62
N SER A 793 39.35 -18.78 46.58
CA SER A 793 40.29 -19.47 45.66
C SER A 793 39.50 -20.19 44.56
N SER A 794 40.11 -20.36 43.37
CA SER A 794 39.72 -21.27 42.26
C SER A 794 38.31 -21.12 41.68
N SER A 795 38.11 -21.15 40.37
CA SER A 795 38.96 -21.66 39.26
C SER A 795 38.83 -20.81 38.01
#